data_AF-A0A397H6N6-F1
#
_entry.id   AF-A0A397H6N6-F1
#
_cell.length_a   1.000
_cell.length_b   1.000
_cell.length_c   1.000
_cell.angle_alpha   90.00
_cell.angle_beta   90.00
_cell.angle_gamma   90.00
#
_symmetry.space_group_name_H-M   'P 1'
#
loop_
_entity.id
_entity.type
_entity.pdbx_description
1 polymer ?
#
loop_
_entity_poly.entity_id
_entity_poly.type
_entity_poly.pdbx_seq_one_letter_code
_entity_poly.pdbx_strand_id
1 'polypeptide(L)'
;MEPGDLSDPDLKAAIAASLRDLHGSGADPADEPQQNFVDLTAESDDDEIIPVFPKSKSVIGSDTDADEDGVEIEDEDDEDLKRAIALSLQDSEDTEKNPPNPSHGDKGHGSPPKTESSAADHRPSQSSGLLGLNRKQMEEERLARIAKRKADDVGDIDHRQAKHSKNESNQLARQSSSGSVATEYASNIGVPEARHETAESKPHLSNPSRTPGVQFPKGVVKKTYAQYCPRTGDDIAIEEVFQRSDLELAILSSFMWDMEWLFSKIDTKRTRFLLVMQAKDDLTKRQYEAETASMSNLRLCFPPMEGQVNCMHSKLMLLFHPGYLRIVVPTANLTPYDWGEMGGSAFLIDLPRKAATTSTGSKTAFQEDLVYFLRASTLHENVISRLDDYDFSQTSHIMLAHTIGGSHTGNAWRRTGYCGLGRAVNALGLQTSKPINIDYVTSSVGLLTDEFLRSVYLASQGDDGTTDFALRTSKTFPARNPNDAAQLIHKNTAEEWKDRFRVYFPSRTTIEQSRGGPNCAGTICFQSKWYDNPKFPRQVLRDCKSRRPGLLMHNKMLFVRPDEPIRLPNNSQCRGWAYVGSANLSESAWGRLVQDRTTKQPKLNCRNWECGVLVPVLDTADTSDKVSKVSGNNGGGGADESADMLDVFRGPVPVPMTVPGRRDGFWDFIALEVIGMKNAV
;
A
#
# COMPACT_ATOMS: atom_id res chain seq x y z
N MET A 1 -31.86 -43.52 28.14
CA MET A 1 -32.39 -44.75 27.56
C MET A 1 -32.64 -44.52 26.07
N GLU A 2 -31.72 -44.92 25.19
CA GLU A 2 -30.53 -45.73 25.42
C GLU A 2 -29.51 -45.47 24.28
N PRO A 3 -28.18 -45.66 24.49
CA PRO A 3 -27.45 -45.29 25.72
C PRO A 3 -25.94 -44.97 25.56
N GLY A 4 -25.41 -44.17 26.50
CA GLY A 4 -23.97 -44.04 26.82
C GLY A 4 -23.26 -42.94 26.02
N ASP A 5 -23.06 -41.70 26.50
CA ASP A 5 -22.37 -41.32 27.73
C ASP A 5 -22.97 -40.03 28.35
N LEU A 6 -24.02 -40.19 29.17
CA LEU A 6 -24.55 -39.13 30.05
C LEU A 6 -24.45 -39.55 31.52
N SER A 7 -23.28 -40.04 31.91
CA SER A 7 -22.95 -40.40 33.28
C SER A 7 -21.68 -39.73 33.77
N ASP A 8 -21.54 -38.43 33.51
CA ASP A 8 -20.59 -37.60 34.26
C ASP A 8 -21.30 -37.05 35.52
N PRO A 9 -20.99 -37.58 36.73
CA PRO A 9 -21.55 -37.09 37.98
C PRO A 9 -21.08 -35.68 38.35
N ASP A 10 -19.94 -35.21 37.83
CA ASP A 10 -19.40 -33.87 38.11
C ASP A 10 -20.16 -32.79 37.33
N LEU A 11 -20.59 -33.11 36.10
CA LEU A 11 -21.45 -32.23 35.30
C LEU A 11 -22.83 -32.02 35.96
N LYS A 12 -23.39 -33.05 36.59
CA LYS A 12 -24.65 -32.94 37.34
C LYS A 12 -24.48 -32.15 38.64
N ALA A 13 -23.34 -32.28 39.31
CA ALA A 13 -23.04 -31.50 40.50
C ALA A 13 -22.87 -30.00 40.18
N ALA A 14 -22.21 -29.67 39.06
CA ALA A 14 -22.00 -28.30 38.60
C ALA A 14 -23.32 -27.59 38.22
N ILE A 15 -24.22 -28.29 37.52
CA ILE A 15 -25.54 -27.73 37.15
C ILE A 15 -26.42 -27.51 38.40
N ALA A 16 -26.36 -28.41 39.39
CA ALA A 16 -27.10 -28.29 40.63
C ALA A 16 -26.53 -27.24 41.60
N ALA A 17 -25.28 -26.81 41.42
CA ALA A 17 -24.69 -25.68 42.13
C ALA A 17 -25.10 -24.35 41.46
N SER A 18 -25.08 -24.30 40.12
CA SER A 18 -25.42 -23.10 39.34
C SER A 18 -26.90 -22.69 39.47
N LEU A 19 -27.80 -23.64 39.70
CA LEU A 19 -29.24 -23.37 39.90
C LEU A 19 -29.60 -22.88 41.32
N ARG A 20 -28.69 -22.99 42.30
CA ARG A 20 -28.92 -22.53 43.68
C ARG A 20 -28.60 -21.05 43.89
N ASP A 21 -27.73 -20.47 43.05
CA ASP A 21 -27.35 -19.05 43.15
C ASP A 21 -28.30 -18.08 42.44
N LEU A 22 -29.34 -18.59 41.77
CA LEU A 22 -30.32 -17.79 41.01
C LEU A 22 -31.61 -17.45 41.79
N HIS A 23 -31.77 -17.88 43.04
CA HIS A 23 -32.99 -17.64 43.84
C HIS A 23 -32.71 -17.12 45.28
N GLY A 24 -31.65 -16.34 45.47
CA GLY A 24 -31.27 -15.80 46.78
C GLY A 24 -31.16 -14.28 46.83
N SER A 25 -32.10 -13.66 47.54
CA SER A 25 -32.10 -12.29 48.10
C SER A 25 -32.65 -11.14 47.22
N GLY A 26 -33.80 -10.62 47.66
CA GLY A 26 -34.33 -9.31 47.28
C GLY A 26 -34.09 -8.25 48.35
N ALA A 27 -34.16 -6.98 47.95
CA ALA A 27 -34.47 -5.82 48.80
C ALA A 27 -34.85 -4.61 47.90
N ASP A 28 -35.80 -3.82 48.39
CA ASP A 28 -36.57 -2.72 47.76
C ASP A 28 -35.82 -1.35 47.68
N PRO A 29 -36.42 -0.28 47.06
CA PRO A 29 -35.71 0.81 46.36
C PRO A 29 -35.65 2.17 47.11
N ALA A 30 -34.68 3.03 46.78
CA ALA A 30 -34.74 4.50 46.94
C ALA A 30 -33.59 5.27 46.24
N ASP A 31 -33.96 6.41 45.61
CA ASP A 31 -33.23 7.66 45.30
C ASP A 31 -32.08 7.76 44.26
N GLU A 32 -32.46 8.20 43.04
CA GLU A 32 -31.98 9.29 42.11
C GLU A 32 -30.48 9.73 42.01
N PRO A 33 -30.01 10.42 40.90
CA PRO A 33 -30.75 11.03 39.78
C PRO A 33 -30.24 10.71 38.34
N GLN A 34 -31.13 10.95 37.37
CA GLN A 34 -30.94 10.83 35.92
C GLN A 34 -29.97 11.87 35.32
N GLN A 35 -29.09 11.41 34.42
CA GLN A 35 -28.49 12.22 33.36
C GLN A 35 -28.78 11.55 32.01
N ASN A 36 -29.55 12.27 31.19
CA ASN A 36 -30.02 11.87 29.87
C ASN A 36 -28.85 11.64 28.88
N PHE A 37 -28.75 10.43 28.34
CA PHE A 37 -28.10 10.18 27.05
C PHE A 37 -29.04 9.30 26.23
N VAL A 38 -29.47 9.82 25.07
CA VAL A 38 -30.42 9.15 24.18
C VAL A 38 -29.63 8.16 23.31
N ASP A 39 -29.87 6.87 23.55
CA ASP A 39 -29.51 5.77 22.65
C ASP A 39 -30.56 5.70 21.53
N LEU A 40 -30.13 5.84 20.27
CA LEU A 40 -31.01 5.76 19.08
C LEU A 40 -30.77 4.47 18.28
N THR A 41 -30.43 3.37 18.93
CA THR A 41 -30.21 2.08 18.23
C THR A 41 -31.13 0.93 18.66
N ALA A 42 -32.22 1.20 19.40
CA ALA A 42 -33.22 0.19 19.72
C ALA A 42 -34.65 0.75 19.80
N GLU A 43 -35.53 0.26 18.93
CA GLU A 43 -36.95 -0.10 19.13
C GLU A 43 -37.46 -0.60 17.75
N SER A 44 -37.53 -1.91 17.53
CA SER A 44 -38.71 -2.77 17.74
C SER A 44 -39.84 -2.48 16.75
N ASP A 45 -39.92 -3.27 15.68
CA ASP A 45 -41.20 -3.75 15.16
C ASP A 45 -41.07 -5.24 14.85
N ASP A 46 -41.86 -6.02 15.58
CA ASP A 46 -42.22 -7.40 15.27
C ASP A 46 -43.00 -7.40 13.96
N ASP A 47 -42.44 -8.01 12.92
CA ASP A 47 -43.22 -8.62 11.84
C ASP A 47 -42.41 -9.79 11.27
N GLU A 48 -43.02 -10.97 11.26
CA GLU A 48 -42.47 -12.21 10.71
C GLU A 48 -42.02 -12.02 9.25
N ILE A 49 -40.71 -12.05 8.99
CA ILE A 49 -40.18 -12.20 7.64
C ILE A 49 -39.49 -13.56 7.55
N ILE A 50 -40.15 -14.48 6.84
CA ILE A 50 -39.66 -15.80 6.47
C ILE A 50 -38.40 -15.66 5.60
N PRO A 51 -37.22 -16.15 6.01
CA PRO A 51 -36.04 -16.14 5.15
C PRO A 51 -36.16 -17.25 4.09
N VAL A 52 -36.46 -16.84 2.85
CA VAL A 52 -36.37 -17.71 1.67
C VAL A 52 -34.89 -17.84 1.29
N PHE A 53 -34.25 -18.90 1.76
CA PHE A 53 -32.98 -19.37 1.21
C PHE A 53 -33.24 -20.17 -0.08
N PRO A 54 -32.66 -19.80 -1.24
CA PRO A 54 -32.51 -20.75 -2.32
C PRO A 54 -31.43 -21.76 -1.93
N LYS A 55 -31.84 -22.96 -1.55
CA LYS A 55 -30.96 -24.14 -1.46
C LYS A 55 -30.53 -24.53 -2.87
N SER A 56 -29.35 -24.12 -3.29
CA SER A 56 -28.68 -24.76 -4.43
C SER A 56 -27.77 -25.86 -3.91
N LYS A 57 -28.32 -27.08 -3.88
CA LYS A 57 -27.52 -28.31 -3.96
C LYS A 57 -26.93 -28.36 -5.36
N SER A 58 -25.62 -28.26 -5.48
CA SER A 58 -24.91 -28.80 -6.64
C SER A 58 -23.71 -29.57 -6.12
N VAL A 59 -23.86 -30.89 -6.14
CA VAL A 59 -22.78 -31.86 -6.04
C VAL A 59 -22.23 -31.99 -7.45
N ILE A 60 -20.99 -31.58 -7.68
CA ILE A 60 -20.22 -32.00 -8.85
C ILE A 60 -18.86 -32.43 -8.32
N GLY A 61 -18.64 -33.74 -8.38
CA GLY A 61 -17.39 -34.39 -8.00
C GLY A 61 -16.26 -34.00 -8.96
N SER A 62 -15.07 -33.89 -8.40
CA SER A 62 -13.82 -33.80 -9.15
C SER A 62 -13.33 -35.22 -9.43
N ASP A 63 -13.65 -35.74 -10.62
CA ASP A 63 -12.84 -36.78 -11.23
C ASP A 63 -11.77 -36.08 -12.08
N THR A 64 -10.52 -36.31 -11.72
CA THR A 64 -9.32 -35.90 -12.43
C THR A 64 -9.03 -36.94 -13.51
N ASP A 65 -9.04 -36.54 -14.77
CA ASP A 65 -8.39 -37.28 -15.86
C ASP A 65 -7.28 -36.42 -16.46
N ALA A 66 -6.13 -37.07 -16.62
CA ALA A 66 -4.90 -36.57 -17.21
C ALA A 66 -5.03 -36.42 -18.73
N ASP A 67 -4.33 -35.44 -19.31
CA ASP A 67 -3.17 -35.70 -20.18
C ASP A 67 -2.75 -34.48 -21.02
N GLU A 68 -1.42 -34.36 -21.09
CA GLU A 68 -0.51 -33.95 -22.17
C GLU A 68 -0.77 -32.69 -23.03
N ASP A 69 0.33 -31.92 -23.18
CA ASP A 69 0.55 -30.75 -24.01
C ASP A 69 0.00 -29.39 -23.51
N GLY A 70 0.50 -28.98 -22.35
CA GLY A 70 0.58 -27.58 -21.94
C GLY A 70 1.60 -27.44 -20.83
N VAL A 71 2.59 -26.54 -20.98
CA VAL A 71 3.60 -26.26 -19.96
C VAL A 71 2.92 -25.95 -18.63
N GLU A 72 3.01 -26.90 -17.69
CA GLU A 72 2.62 -26.74 -16.30
C GLU A 72 3.63 -25.77 -15.67
N ILE A 73 3.16 -24.56 -15.35
CA ILE A 73 3.81 -23.72 -14.36
C ILE A 73 3.10 -24.09 -13.05
N GLU A 74 3.65 -25.08 -12.34
CA GLU A 74 3.28 -25.31 -10.94
C GLU A 74 3.64 -24.05 -10.14
N ASP A 75 2.71 -23.58 -9.30
CA ASP A 75 2.82 -22.37 -8.50
C ASP A 75 3.85 -22.54 -7.36
N GLU A 76 5.13 -22.46 -7.69
CA GLU A 76 6.28 -22.50 -6.76
C GLU A 76 6.34 -21.24 -5.85
N ASP A 77 5.62 -20.18 -6.21
CA ASP A 77 5.55 -18.92 -5.45
C ASP A 77 4.86 -19.07 -4.07
N ASP A 78 4.03 -20.11 -3.88
CA ASP A 78 3.25 -20.33 -2.65
C ASP A 78 4.06 -21.05 -1.54
N GLU A 79 5.03 -21.89 -1.89
CA GLU A 79 5.85 -22.61 -0.91
C GLU A 79 7.10 -21.83 -0.50
N ASP A 80 7.68 -21.04 -1.40
CA ASP A 80 8.84 -20.21 -1.08
C ASP A 80 8.47 -18.99 -0.21
N LEU A 81 7.28 -18.41 -0.42
CA LEU A 81 6.75 -17.36 0.44
C LEU A 81 6.38 -17.92 1.83
N LYS A 82 5.80 -19.12 1.90
CA LYS A 82 5.55 -19.81 3.18
C LYS A 82 6.84 -20.20 3.89
N ARG A 83 7.89 -20.63 3.17
CA ARG A 83 9.22 -20.92 3.74
C ARG A 83 9.87 -19.66 4.31
N ALA A 84 9.76 -18.52 3.64
CA ALA A 84 10.24 -17.24 4.16
C ALA A 84 9.50 -16.81 5.45
N ILE A 85 8.20 -17.12 5.56
CA ILE A 85 7.39 -16.84 6.76
C ILE A 85 7.72 -17.84 7.89
N ALA A 86 7.88 -19.13 7.58
CA ALA A 86 8.19 -20.17 8.55
C ALA A 86 9.60 -20.04 9.14
N LEU A 87 10.59 -19.66 8.32
CA LEU A 87 11.95 -19.36 8.79
C LEU A 87 12.00 -18.10 9.67
N SER A 88 11.07 -17.16 9.47
CA SER A 88 10.92 -15.99 10.36
C SER A 88 10.28 -16.32 11.72
N LEU A 89 9.67 -17.50 11.88
CA LEU A 89 8.98 -17.93 13.11
C LEU A 89 9.76 -18.96 13.94
N GLN A 90 10.79 -19.61 13.39
CA GLN A 90 11.59 -20.64 14.08
C GLN A 90 12.87 -20.11 14.75
N ASP A 91 13.33 -18.89 14.43
CA ASP A 91 14.63 -18.37 14.88
C ASP A 91 14.62 -17.72 16.29
N SER A 92 13.60 -17.97 17.11
CA SER A 92 13.51 -17.45 18.48
C SER A 92 13.89 -18.43 19.60
N GLU A 93 14.46 -19.59 19.29
CA GLU A 93 15.06 -20.47 20.31
C GLU A 93 16.44 -20.96 19.86
N ASP A 94 17.39 -20.94 20.81
CA ASP A 94 18.78 -21.40 20.74
C ASP A 94 19.86 -20.48 20.13
N THR A 95 20.49 -19.66 20.98
CA THR A 95 21.97 -19.67 21.09
C THR A 95 22.49 -19.04 22.38
N GLU A 96 23.10 -19.85 23.25
CA GLU A 96 24.21 -19.39 24.11
C GLU A 96 25.27 -20.50 24.28
N LYS A 97 26.53 -20.09 24.05
CA LYS A 97 27.84 -20.67 24.46
C LYS A 97 28.74 -21.20 23.33
N ASN A 98 29.69 -20.35 22.93
CA ASN A 98 31.01 -20.74 22.40
C ASN A 98 32.05 -20.65 23.53
N PRO A 99 33.11 -21.48 23.56
CA PRO A 99 34.40 -21.09 22.95
C PRO A 99 35.27 -22.31 22.46
N PRO A 100 36.57 -22.17 22.14
CA PRO A 100 37.15 -21.62 20.91
C PRO A 100 37.93 -22.68 20.07
N ASN A 101 38.24 -22.29 18.83
CA ASN A 101 39.05 -23.00 17.80
C ASN A 101 40.38 -23.62 18.31
N PRO A 102 40.89 -24.68 17.63
CA PRO A 102 42.02 -24.43 16.71
C PRO A 102 42.11 -25.32 15.42
N SER A 103 42.51 -24.66 14.33
CA SER A 103 43.48 -25.01 13.27
C SER A 103 43.59 -26.41 12.60
N HIS A 104 43.71 -26.33 11.26
CA HIS A 104 44.48 -27.16 10.31
C HIS A 104 43.97 -28.55 9.85
N GLY A 105 43.94 -28.74 8.52
CA GLY A 105 44.46 -29.96 7.88
C GLY A 105 43.59 -30.69 6.84
N ASP A 106 43.81 -30.37 5.56
CA ASP A 106 44.10 -31.25 4.40
C ASP A 106 43.32 -32.59 4.13
N LYS A 107 42.87 -32.71 2.86
CA LYS A 107 42.56 -33.89 2.00
C LYS A 107 41.38 -34.84 2.28
N GLY A 108 40.55 -34.99 1.22
CA GLY A 108 40.71 -36.16 0.34
C GLY A 108 39.56 -37.16 0.24
N HIS A 109 38.96 -37.23 -0.96
CA HIS A 109 38.38 -38.38 -1.67
C HIS A 109 37.39 -39.36 -1.00
N GLY A 110 36.28 -39.60 -1.72
CA GLY A 110 35.73 -40.96 -1.85
C GLY A 110 34.20 -41.05 -1.92
N SER A 111 33.67 -41.24 -3.13
CA SER A 111 32.29 -41.71 -3.37
C SER A 111 32.21 -43.25 -3.29
N PRO A 112 31.04 -43.87 -3.54
CA PRO A 112 30.08 -44.48 -2.60
C PRO A 112 30.16 -46.05 -2.68
N PRO A 113 29.23 -46.89 -2.13
CA PRO A 113 27.89 -47.09 -2.73
C PRO A 113 26.76 -47.74 -1.85
N LYS A 114 25.52 -47.61 -2.36
CA LYS A 114 24.46 -48.64 -2.55
C LYS A 114 23.66 -49.28 -1.38
N THR A 115 22.34 -49.02 -1.47
CA THR A 115 21.14 -49.90 -1.38
C THR A 115 20.95 -50.84 -0.19
N GLU A 116 19.77 -50.75 0.46
CA GLU A 116 18.79 -51.84 0.46
C GLU A 116 17.38 -51.38 0.88
N SER A 117 16.40 -52.06 0.30
CA SER A 117 14.95 -51.92 0.43
C SER A 117 14.38 -52.76 1.57
N SER A 118 13.29 -52.33 2.22
CA SER A 118 12.13 -53.19 2.51
C SER A 118 10.94 -52.40 3.06
N ALA A 119 9.75 -52.83 2.66
CA ALA A 119 8.44 -52.32 3.05
C ALA A 119 7.81 -53.23 4.13
N ALA A 120 7.03 -52.66 5.06
CA ALA A 120 5.71 -53.14 5.53
C ALA A 120 5.20 -52.40 6.78
N ASP A 121 3.99 -51.83 6.64
CA ASP A 121 2.83 -51.75 7.56
C ASP A 121 2.87 -51.30 9.04
N HIS A 122 2.18 -50.16 9.25
CA HIS A 122 1.07 -49.87 10.19
C HIS A 122 1.13 -50.16 11.71
N ARG A 123 1.30 -49.04 12.46
CA ARG A 123 0.58 -48.52 13.67
C ARG A 123 0.49 -49.36 14.98
N PRO A 124 0.24 -48.75 16.15
CA PRO A 124 0.47 -47.37 16.63
C PRO A 124 1.27 -47.35 17.96
N SER A 125 2.03 -46.28 18.24
CA SER A 125 2.54 -46.04 19.60
C SER A 125 2.21 -44.62 20.06
N GLN A 126 1.43 -44.58 21.13
CA GLN A 126 1.18 -43.40 21.94
C GLN A 126 2.50 -42.91 22.56
N SER A 127 2.72 -41.60 22.52
CA SER A 127 3.45 -40.87 23.55
C SER A 127 2.90 -39.45 23.54
N SER A 128 2.07 -39.14 24.55
CA SER A 128 2.45 -38.31 25.70
C SER A 128 2.51 -36.83 25.32
N GLY A 129 1.47 -36.12 25.73
CA GLY A 129 1.37 -34.67 25.58
C GLY A 129 2.51 -33.94 26.29
N LEU A 130 2.87 -32.78 25.73
CA LEU A 130 3.79 -31.84 26.34
C LEU A 130 3.28 -30.41 26.10
N LEU A 131 2.24 -30.02 26.84
CA LEU A 131 1.91 -28.61 27.11
C LEU A 131 2.08 -28.41 28.62
N GLY A 132 3.24 -27.87 29.02
CA GLY A 132 3.56 -27.72 30.43
C GLY A 132 4.90 -27.06 30.73
N LEU A 133 5.13 -25.83 30.26
CA LEU A 133 6.12 -24.90 30.83
C LEU A 133 5.56 -23.47 30.70
N ASN A 134 4.78 -23.02 31.69
CA ASN A 134 5.17 -22.30 32.92
C ASN A 134 5.19 -20.76 32.80
N ARG A 135 3.99 -20.22 32.53
CA ARG A 135 3.58 -18.81 32.75
C ARG A 135 3.99 -18.23 34.11
N LYS A 136 4.19 -19.07 35.12
CA LYS A 136 4.57 -18.68 36.48
C LYS A 136 6.04 -18.22 36.59
N GLN A 137 6.96 -18.79 35.80
CA GLN A 137 8.39 -18.41 35.85
C GLN A 137 8.66 -17.05 35.23
N MET A 138 8.00 -16.71 34.11
CA MET A 138 8.11 -15.39 33.50
C MET A 138 7.51 -14.28 34.38
N GLU A 139 6.46 -14.60 35.15
CA GLU A 139 5.84 -13.64 36.07
C GLU A 139 6.65 -13.46 37.36
N GLU A 140 7.26 -14.54 37.88
CA GLU A 140 8.25 -14.47 38.96
C GLU A 140 9.50 -13.68 38.55
N GLU A 141 9.98 -13.84 37.32
CA GLU A 141 11.12 -13.07 36.81
C GLU A 141 10.76 -11.59 36.61
N ARG A 142 9.53 -11.28 36.15
CA ARG A 142 9.01 -9.91 36.07
C ARG A 142 8.87 -9.27 37.44
N LEU A 143 8.37 -10.02 38.44
CA LEU A 143 8.23 -9.56 39.82
C LEU A 143 9.59 -9.41 40.52
N ALA A 144 10.57 -10.27 40.23
CA ALA A 144 11.93 -10.18 40.74
C ALA A 144 12.67 -8.94 40.20
N ARG A 145 12.48 -8.58 38.92
CA ARG A 145 13.03 -7.34 38.34
C ARG A 145 12.41 -6.07 38.94
N ILE A 146 11.14 -6.12 39.35
CA ILE A 146 10.45 -5.01 40.04
C ILE A 146 10.86 -4.92 41.51
N ALA A 147 11.04 -6.06 42.19
CA ALA A 147 11.52 -6.11 43.58
C ALA A 147 12.97 -5.60 43.69
N LYS A 148 13.84 -5.93 42.72
CA LYS A 148 15.23 -5.45 42.67
C LYS A 148 15.32 -3.93 42.51
N ARG A 149 14.34 -3.30 41.84
CA ARG A 149 14.23 -1.83 41.73
C ARG A 149 13.63 -1.14 42.95
N LYS A 150 12.96 -1.89 43.85
CA LYS A 150 12.42 -1.37 45.12
C LYS A 150 13.33 -1.62 46.33
N ALA A 151 14.36 -2.46 46.18
CA ALA A 151 15.35 -2.74 47.23
C ALA A 151 16.53 -1.75 47.26
N ASP A 152 16.71 -0.93 46.22
CA ASP A 152 17.83 0.01 46.10
C ASP A 152 17.54 1.43 46.65
N ASP A 153 16.39 1.65 47.31
CA ASP A 153 15.97 3.00 47.78
C ASP A 153 15.64 3.10 49.29
N VAL A 154 16.23 2.26 50.14
CA VAL A 154 16.21 2.47 51.61
C VAL A 154 17.53 2.00 52.24
N GLY A 155 18.38 2.94 52.67
CA GLY A 155 19.61 2.63 53.42
C GLY A 155 20.53 3.82 53.71
N ASP A 156 20.19 4.59 54.74
CA ASP A 156 21.00 5.37 55.71
C ASP A 156 22.31 6.14 55.36
N ILE A 157 22.20 7.48 55.43
CA ILE A 157 22.72 8.42 56.46
C ILE A 157 24.25 8.50 56.76
N ASP A 158 24.79 9.71 56.45
CA ASP A 158 25.70 10.61 57.21
C ASP A 158 27.23 10.34 57.30
N HIS A 159 28.04 11.22 56.67
CA HIS A 159 28.89 12.20 57.40
C HIS A 159 29.76 13.12 56.51
N ARG A 160 29.60 14.43 56.79
CA ARG A 160 30.62 15.50 56.92
C ARG A 160 31.34 16.09 55.67
N GLN A 161 30.84 17.28 55.33
CA GLN A 161 31.51 18.59 55.40
C GLN A 161 32.94 18.79 54.85
N ALA A 162 32.98 19.58 53.77
CA ALA A 162 33.41 21.00 53.75
C ALA A 162 34.77 21.40 53.14
N LYS A 163 34.69 22.61 52.55
CA LYS A 163 35.72 23.61 52.20
C LYS A 163 36.28 23.50 50.78
N HIS A 164 36.35 24.57 49.98
CA HIS A 164 36.04 26.00 50.08
C HIS A 164 36.00 26.52 48.62
N SER A 165 34.97 27.29 48.20
CA SER A 165 34.97 28.77 48.06
C SER A 165 35.91 29.32 46.97
N LYS A 166 35.56 30.33 46.16
CA LYS A 166 34.46 31.33 46.15
C LYS A 166 34.50 32.00 44.75
N ASN A 167 33.33 32.33 44.16
CA ASN A 167 32.77 33.67 43.91
C ASN A 167 33.71 34.66 43.15
N GLU A 168 33.29 35.49 42.21
CA GLU A 168 32.00 36.17 42.10
C GLU A 168 31.82 36.83 40.71
N SER A 169 30.58 37.22 40.47
CA SER A 169 29.96 37.90 39.34
C SER A 169 30.51 39.28 38.95
N ASN A 170 30.30 39.68 37.68
CA ASN A 170 29.63 40.95 37.37
C ASN A 170 29.09 41.00 35.93
N GLN A 171 27.82 41.41 35.81
CA GLN A 171 27.19 41.85 34.56
C GLN A 171 27.66 43.26 34.19
N LEU A 172 27.72 43.57 32.89
CA LEU A 172 27.36 44.89 32.34
C LEU A 172 27.04 44.78 30.84
N ALA A 173 26.13 45.63 30.41
CA ALA A 173 25.41 45.60 29.15
C ALA A 173 26.10 46.35 27.99
N ARG A 174 25.55 46.10 26.78
CA ARG A 174 25.45 46.94 25.56
C ARG A 174 26.44 46.76 24.39
N GLN A 175 25.79 46.52 23.25
CA GLN A 175 25.99 47.11 21.91
C GLN A 175 27.02 46.49 20.94
N SER A 176 26.44 45.81 19.94
CA SER A 176 26.67 45.92 18.50
C SER A 176 28.06 46.38 18.00
N SER A 177 28.76 45.49 17.30
CA SER A 177 29.40 45.84 16.02
C SER A 177 29.76 44.60 15.21
N SER A 178 29.59 44.76 13.91
CA SER A 178 29.98 43.91 12.80
C SER A 178 31.45 43.45 12.84
N GLY A 179 31.69 42.19 12.52
CA GLY A 179 33.05 41.67 12.29
C GLY A 179 33.01 40.29 11.64
N SER A 180 33.15 40.27 10.33
CA SER A 180 33.39 39.11 9.48
C SER A 180 34.69 38.39 9.86
N VAL A 181 34.64 37.07 10.09
CA VAL A 181 35.81 36.20 10.00
C VAL A 181 35.43 34.97 9.20
N ALA A 182 36.06 34.86 8.02
CA ALA A 182 36.01 33.70 7.15
C ALA A 182 36.86 32.56 7.74
N THR A 183 36.40 31.33 7.60
CA THR A 183 37.23 30.13 7.74
C THR A 183 37.04 29.31 6.48
N GLU A 184 38.04 29.38 5.60
CA GLU A 184 38.28 28.48 4.49
C GLU A 184 38.59 27.08 5.03
N TYR A 185 37.82 26.06 4.66
CA TYR A 185 38.27 24.66 4.56
C TYR A 185 37.19 23.86 3.81
N ALA A 186 37.39 23.67 2.50
CA ALA A 186 36.96 22.49 1.71
C ALA A 186 36.88 22.85 0.21
N SER A 187 38.03 22.91 -0.45
CA SER A 187 38.13 22.86 -1.91
C SER A 187 38.99 21.65 -2.25
N ASN A 188 38.38 20.61 -2.81
CA ASN A 188 38.95 19.68 -3.79
C ASN A 188 38.01 18.48 -4.06
N ILE A 189 36.87 18.72 -4.73
CA ILE A 189 36.28 17.73 -5.65
C ILE A 189 35.69 18.53 -6.82
N GLY A 190 36.25 18.33 -8.02
CA GLY A 190 35.82 19.01 -9.24
C GLY A 190 34.41 18.58 -9.67
N VAL A 191 33.52 19.55 -9.79
CA VAL A 191 32.19 19.42 -10.41
C VAL A 191 32.18 20.31 -11.66
N PRO A 192 31.68 19.84 -12.82
CA PRO A 192 31.56 20.70 -14.00
C PRO A 192 30.49 21.79 -13.78
N GLU A 193 30.81 23.03 -14.14
CA GLU A 193 29.96 24.22 -14.02
C GLU A 193 28.60 24.05 -14.73
N ALA A 194 27.53 24.01 -13.94
CA ALA A 194 26.18 24.27 -14.44
C ALA A 194 26.01 25.79 -14.59
N ARG A 195 25.51 26.21 -15.76
CA ARG A 195 25.21 27.61 -16.10
C ARG A 195 24.38 28.26 -14.99
N HIS A 196 24.86 29.41 -14.48
CA HIS A 196 24.13 30.30 -13.58
C HIS A 196 22.85 30.80 -14.27
N GLU A 197 21.71 30.19 -13.96
CA GLU A 197 20.41 30.84 -14.07
C GLU A 197 20.25 31.77 -12.87
N THR A 198 20.00 33.05 -13.15
CA THR A 198 19.67 34.08 -12.16
C THR A 198 18.51 33.61 -11.28
N ALA A 199 18.74 33.60 -9.96
CA ALA A 199 17.77 33.22 -8.95
C ALA A 199 16.60 34.23 -8.91
N GLU A 200 15.57 34.00 -9.71
CA GLU A 200 14.23 34.48 -9.39
C GLU A 200 13.75 33.73 -8.13
N SER A 201 13.35 34.48 -7.11
CA SER A 201 12.84 33.96 -5.84
C SER A 201 11.63 33.05 -6.10
N LYS A 202 11.82 31.73 -6.07
CA LYS A 202 10.71 30.77 -6.13
C LYS A 202 9.75 31.08 -4.97
N PRO A 203 8.43 31.19 -5.20
CA PRO A 203 7.47 31.39 -4.13
C PRO A 203 7.58 30.22 -3.16
N HIS A 204 7.91 30.51 -1.90
CA HIS A 204 7.95 29.50 -0.86
C HIS A 204 6.51 29.06 -0.58
N LEU A 205 6.14 27.85 -0.99
CA LEU A 205 4.83 27.27 -0.63
C LEU A 205 4.77 27.13 0.89
N SER A 206 3.62 27.44 1.47
CA SER A 206 3.38 27.19 2.90
C SER A 206 3.30 25.69 3.15
N ASN A 207 3.96 25.23 4.21
CA ASN A 207 3.85 23.83 4.63
C ASN A 207 2.40 23.50 5.02
N PRO A 208 1.94 22.26 4.79
CA PRO A 208 0.66 21.79 5.30
C PRO A 208 0.54 21.98 6.81
N SER A 209 -0.66 22.31 7.28
CA SER A 209 -0.96 22.53 8.69
C SER A 209 -1.42 21.26 9.38
N ARG A 210 -1.04 21.10 10.65
CA ARG A 210 -1.60 20.10 11.57
C ARG A 210 -2.92 20.55 12.19
N THR A 211 -3.22 21.85 12.12
CA THR A 211 -4.48 22.41 12.60
C THR A 211 -5.61 21.91 11.70
N PRO A 212 -6.71 21.39 12.26
CA PRO A 212 -7.85 20.95 11.49
C PRO A 212 -8.45 22.06 10.64
N GLY A 213 -8.96 21.67 9.49
CA GLY A 213 -9.53 22.55 8.49
C GLY A 213 -9.28 22.04 7.08
N VAL A 214 -10.13 22.49 6.17
CA VAL A 214 -10.03 22.24 4.73
C VAL A 214 -8.79 22.96 4.19
N GLN A 215 -7.82 22.19 3.69
CA GLN A 215 -6.58 22.68 3.09
C GLN A 215 -6.49 22.34 1.60
N PHE A 216 -7.06 21.21 1.19
CA PHE A 216 -6.92 20.67 -0.17
C PHE A 216 -8.28 20.44 -0.86
N PRO A 217 -9.14 21.46 -1.01
CA PRO A 217 -10.51 21.29 -1.51
C PRO A 217 -10.58 20.78 -2.96
N LYS A 218 -9.53 20.98 -3.76
CA LYS A 218 -9.46 20.57 -5.18
C LYS A 218 -8.61 19.33 -5.45
N GLY A 219 -8.12 18.70 -4.37
CA GLY A 219 -7.14 17.64 -4.47
C GLY A 219 -5.71 18.16 -4.68
N VAL A 220 -4.71 17.44 -4.16
CA VAL A 220 -3.29 17.72 -4.37
C VAL A 220 -2.48 16.42 -4.29
N VAL A 221 -1.37 16.35 -5.01
CA VAL A 221 -0.35 15.32 -4.80
C VAL A 221 0.84 15.94 -4.07
N LYS A 222 1.24 15.34 -2.95
CA LYS A 222 2.39 15.74 -2.12
C LYS A 222 3.38 14.60 -2.03
N LYS A 223 4.67 14.91 -1.87
CA LYS A 223 5.67 13.91 -1.44
C LYS A 223 5.44 13.59 0.03
N THR A 224 5.68 12.37 0.48
CA THR A 224 5.76 12.13 1.94
C THR A 224 6.95 12.88 2.51
N TYR A 225 6.83 13.36 3.75
CA TYR A 225 7.96 13.88 4.51
C TYR A 225 9.08 12.83 4.54
N ALA A 226 10.32 13.31 4.39
CA ALA A 226 11.51 12.48 4.51
C ALA A 226 12.58 13.25 5.31
N GLN A 227 13.22 12.54 6.24
CA GLN A 227 14.28 13.05 7.09
C GLN A 227 15.46 13.52 6.23
N TYR A 228 16.11 14.58 6.71
CA TYR A 228 17.26 15.21 6.05
C TYR A 228 16.94 15.79 4.66
N CYS A 229 15.65 15.91 4.30
CA CYS A 229 15.22 16.63 3.11
C CYS A 229 14.64 17.98 3.55
N PRO A 230 15.06 19.11 2.94
CA PRO A 230 14.43 20.40 3.20
C PRO A 230 12.93 20.37 2.88
N ARG A 231 12.13 20.98 3.76
CA ARG A 231 10.69 21.14 3.55
C ARG A 231 10.43 22.41 2.75
N THR A 232 9.89 22.25 1.55
CA THR A 232 9.63 23.35 0.59
C THR A 232 8.15 23.58 0.34
N GLY A 233 7.26 23.03 1.18
CA GLY A 233 5.81 23.12 1.06
C GLY A 233 5.18 22.16 0.05
N ASP A 234 5.98 21.34 -0.63
CA ASP A 234 5.54 20.32 -1.59
C ASP A 234 5.61 18.88 -1.02
N ASP A 235 5.88 18.76 0.28
CA ASP A 235 5.83 17.54 1.07
C ASP A 235 4.71 17.58 2.13
N ILE A 236 4.40 16.43 2.73
CA ILE A 236 3.43 16.29 3.82
C ILE A 236 3.86 15.22 4.83
N ALA A 237 3.82 15.56 6.12
CA ALA A 237 4.08 14.63 7.23
C ALA A 237 2.80 13.91 7.67
N ILE A 238 2.91 12.73 8.26
CA ILE A 238 1.76 11.93 8.68
C ILE A 238 0.85 12.67 9.70
N GLU A 239 1.43 13.49 10.57
CA GLU A 239 0.65 14.28 11.53
C GLU A 239 -0.16 15.40 10.86
N GLU A 240 0.31 15.91 9.71
CA GLU A 240 -0.40 16.89 8.89
C GLU A 240 -1.50 16.24 8.05
N VAL A 241 -1.32 14.96 7.69
CA VAL A 241 -2.38 14.15 7.09
C VAL A 241 -3.53 13.95 8.07
N PHE A 242 -3.22 13.49 9.30
CA PHE A 242 -4.24 13.12 10.27
C PHE A 242 -4.97 14.28 10.94
N GLN A 243 -4.35 15.46 11.06
CA GLN A 243 -4.95 16.61 11.78
C GLN A 243 -5.61 16.18 13.11
N ARG A 244 -4.83 15.47 13.93
CA ARG A 244 -5.33 14.59 15.00
C ARG A 244 -6.28 15.23 16.03
N SER A 245 -6.29 16.56 16.17
CA SER A 245 -6.96 17.27 17.28
C SER A 245 -8.49 17.30 17.20
N ASP A 246 -9.10 16.99 16.06
CA ASP A 246 -10.56 16.86 15.94
C ASP A 246 -10.99 15.63 15.12
N LEU A 247 -10.05 14.75 14.77
CA LEU A 247 -10.33 13.53 14.01
C LEU A 247 -11.29 12.60 14.77
N GLU A 248 -12.48 12.35 14.20
CA GLU A 248 -13.55 11.57 14.84
C GLU A 248 -13.50 10.09 14.49
N LEU A 249 -13.21 9.78 13.22
CA LEU A 249 -13.12 8.42 12.69
C LEU A 249 -12.02 8.35 11.63
N ALA A 250 -11.11 7.40 11.81
CA ALA A 250 -10.09 7.05 10.84
C ALA A 250 -10.38 5.66 10.27
N ILE A 251 -10.65 5.59 8.96
CA ILE A 251 -10.70 4.33 8.22
C ILE A 251 -9.40 4.22 7.46
N LEU A 252 -8.63 3.17 7.73
CA LEU A 252 -7.28 3.03 7.20
C LEU A 252 -7.14 1.68 6.50
N SER A 253 -6.56 1.66 5.32
CA SER A 253 -5.99 0.46 4.69
C SER A 253 -4.50 0.66 4.46
N SER A 254 -3.74 -0.41 4.64
CA SER A 254 -2.30 -0.48 4.38
C SER A 254 -1.90 -1.94 4.24
N PHE A 255 -0.74 -2.18 3.62
CA PHE A 255 -0.16 -3.52 3.56
C PHE A 255 0.64 -3.82 4.84
N MET A 256 1.54 -2.91 5.21
CA MET A 256 2.32 -3.00 6.46
C MET A 256 1.85 -1.98 7.49
N TRP A 257 1.96 -2.36 8.76
CA TRP A 257 1.46 -1.61 9.90
C TRP A 257 2.50 -1.62 11.01
N ASP A 258 2.83 -0.43 11.51
CA ASP A 258 3.44 -0.26 12.82
C ASP A 258 2.38 0.36 13.75
N MET A 259 1.72 -0.49 14.55
CA MET A 259 0.55 -0.09 15.33
C MET A 259 0.91 0.85 16.48
N GLU A 260 2.06 0.63 17.12
CA GLU A 260 2.56 1.52 18.17
C GLU A 260 2.88 2.90 17.60
N TRP A 261 3.61 2.96 16.48
CA TRP A 261 3.88 4.20 15.79
C TRP A 261 2.59 4.89 15.34
N LEU A 262 1.68 4.18 14.66
CA LEU A 262 0.42 4.73 14.15
C LEU A 262 -0.40 5.37 15.28
N PHE A 263 -0.59 4.64 16.38
CA PHE A 263 -1.36 5.14 17.52
C PHE A 263 -0.63 6.24 18.29
N SER A 264 0.69 6.35 18.22
CA SER A 264 1.40 7.54 18.72
C SER A 264 1.08 8.83 17.94
N LYS A 265 0.65 8.71 16.67
CA LYS A 265 0.34 9.85 15.79
C LYS A 265 -1.08 10.38 15.93
N ILE A 266 -1.98 9.62 16.53
CA ILE A 266 -3.42 9.94 16.62
C ILE A 266 -3.85 9.97 18.09
N ASP A 267 -4.89 10.75 18.40
CA ASP A 267 -5.51 10.74 19.73
C ASP A 267 -6.45 9.55 19.85
N THR A 268 -5.92 8.41 20.32
CA THR A 268 -6.68 7.16 20.43
C THR A 268 -7.81 7.19 21.46
N LYS A 269 -7.90 8.21 22.31
CA LYS A 269 -9.02 8.36 23.25
C LYS A 269 -10.24 9.00 22.59
N ARG A 270 -10.02 9.88 21.61
CA ARG A 270 -11.09 10.56 20.88
C ARG A 270 -11.45 9.86 19.58
N THR A 271 -10.45 9.39 18.83
CA THR A 271 -10.64 8.89 17.48
C THR A 271 -11.11 7.43 17.51
N ARG A 272 -12.13 7.12 16.71
CA ARG A 272 -12.52 5.76 16.39
C ARG A 272 -11.73 5.25 15.18
N PHE A 273 -11.46 3.96 15.14
CA PHE A 273 -10.69 3.32 14.08
C PHE A 273 -11.48 2.22 13.40
N LEU A 274 -11.35 2.15 12.07
CA LEU A 274 -11.73 0.99 11.29
C LEU A 274 -10.55 0.62 10.41
N LEU A 275 -9.91 -0.52 10.69
CA LEU A 275 -8.73 -0.96 9.96
C LEU A 275 -9.12 -2.02 8.94
N VAL A 276 -8.88 -1.71 7.67
CA VAL A 276 -9.09 -2.63 6.55
C VAL A 276 -7.80 -3.42 6.35
N MET A 277 -7.77 -4.66 6.83
CA MET A 277 -6.56 -5.48 6.93
C MET A 277 -6.69 -6.77 6.13
N GLN A 278 -5.59 -7.27 5.57
CA GLN A 278 -5.59 -8.61 4.99
C GLN A 278 -5.63 -9.67 6.08
N ALA A 279 -6.47 -10.69 5.88
CA ALA A 279 -6.42 -11.95 6.60
C ALA A 279 -6.87 -13.05 5.65
N LYS A 280 -5.95 -13.95 5.27
CA LYS A 280 -6.20 -14.97 4.23
C LYS A 280 -7.08 -16.12 4.75
N ASP A 281 -6.93 -16.45 6.02
CA ASP A 281 -7.65 -17.54 6.69
C ASP A 281 -8.35 -17.05 7.96
N ASP A 282 -9.30 -17.86 8.44
CA ASP A 282 -10.11 -17.51 9.61
C ASP A 282 -9.33 -17.56 10.95
N LEU A 283 -8.19 -18.28 11.02
CA LEU A 283 -7.35 -18.26 12.22
C LEU A 283 -6.67 -16.90 12.35
N THR A 284 -6.11 -16.38 11.25
CA THR A 284 -5.52 -15.04 11.19
C THR A 284 -6.54 -13.96 11.53
N LYS A 285 -7.79 -14.06 11.02
CA LYS A 285 -8.88 -13.12 11.38
C LYS A 285 -9.15 -13.12 12.89
N ARG A 286 -9.37 -14.31 13.47
CA ARG A 286 -9.65 -14.47 14.90
C ARG A 286 -8.49 -14.00 15.78
N GLN A 287 -7.24 -14.20 15.32
CA GLN A 287 -6.06 -13.69 16.01
C GLN A 287 -6.10 -12.16 16.10
N TYR A 288 -6.27 -11.45 14.99
CA TYR A 288 -6.34 -9.99 15.01
C TYR A 288 -7.53 -9.47 15.83
N GLU A 289 -8.68 -10.14 15.75
CA GLU A 289 -9.83 -9.82 16.59
C GLU A 289 -9.52 -9.99 18.09
N ALA A 290 -8.83 -11.06 18.47
CA ALA A 290 -8.43 -11.29 19.86
C ALA A 290 -7.40 -10.27 20.36
N GLU A 291 -6.40 -9.93 19.55
CA GLU A 291 -5.37 -8.93 19.87
C GLU A 291 -5.96 -7.53 20.07
N THR A 292 -7.04 -7.23 19.35
CA THR A 292 -7.71 -5.92 19.40
C THR A 292 -8.97 -5.88 20.27
N ALA A 293 -9.37 -7.00 20.89
CA ALA A 293 -10.62 -7.13 21.64
C ALA A 293 -10.77 -6.12 22.80
N SER A 294 -9.66 -5.68 23.39
CA SER A 294 -9.66 -4.68 24.48
C SER A 294 -9.86 -3.24 23.99
N MET A 295 -9.79 -2.98 22.68
CA MET A 295 -9.84 -1.65 22.07
C MET A 295 -11.25 -1.33 21.60
N SER A 296 -12.11 -0.83 22.50
CA SER A 296 -13.53 -0.58 22.22
C SER A 296 -13.80 0.44 21.10
N ASN A 297 -12.84 1.30 20.78
CA ASN A 297 -12.91 2.30 19.71
C ASN A 297 -12.34 1.81 18.37
N LEU A 298 -11.93 0.55 18.27
CA LEU A 298 -11.33 -0.03 17.06
C LEU A 298 -12.19 -1.17 16.51
N ARG A 299 -12.38 -1.18 15.19
CA ARG A 299 -12.99 -2.30 14.46
C ARG A 299 -12.08 -2.73 13.32
N LEU A 300 -12.18 -4.01 12.96
CA LEU A 300 -11.48 -4.59 11.83
C LEU A 300 -12.45 -4.84 10.67
N CYS A 301 -11.94 -4.74 9.46
CA CYS A 301 -12.63 -5.10 8.23
C CYS A 301 -11.66 -5.93 7.39
N PHE A 302 -12.11 -7.11 6.98
CA PHE A 302 -11.30 -8.05 6.22
C PHE A 302 -11.87 -8.16 4.80
N PRO A 303 -11.22 -7.54 3.81
CA PRO A 303 -11.58 -7.73 2.41
C PRO A 303 -11.53 -9.22 2.04
N PRO A 304 -12.34 -9.68 1.08
CA PRO A 304 -12.26 -11.04 0.54
C PRO A 304 -10.85 -11.36 0.02
N MET A 305 -10.26 -12.43 0.56
CA MET A 305 -8.90 -12.89 0.25
C MET A 305 -8.88 -14.35 -0.27
N GLU A 306 -10.04 -14.87 -0.68
CA GLU A 306 -10.19 -16.28 -1.08
C GLU A 306 -9.56 -16.58 -2.44
N GLY A 307 -9.18 -17.84 -2.65
CA GLY A 307 -8.66 -18.34 -3.92
C GLY A 307 -7.29 -17.73 -4.26
N GLN A 308 -7.20 -17.13 -5.46
CA GLN A 308 -5.95 -16.59 -6.01
C GLN A 308 -5.52 -15.23 -5.43
N VAL A 309 -6.26 -14.69 -4.45
CA VAL A 309 -5.94 -13.39 -3.85
C VAL A 309 -4.82 -13.55 -2.85
N ASN A 310 -3.76 -12.77 -3.04
CA ASN A 310 -2.52 -12.86 -2.28
C ASN A 310 -2.29 -11.66 -1.36
N CYS A 311 -2.80 -10.47 -1.72
CA CYS A 311 -2.41 -9.26 -1.02
C CYS A 311 -3.53 -8.20 -0.93
N MET A 312 -3.73 -7.61 0.26
CA MET A 312 -4.44 -6.32 0.41
C MET A 312 -3.42 -5.18 0.37
N HIS A 313 -3.02 -4.77 -0.83
CA HIS A 313 -1.94 -3.80 -1.00
C HIS A 313 -2.42 -2.34 -1.11
N SER A 314 -3.73 -2.15 -1.24
CA SER A 314 -4.37 -0.83 -1.26
C SER A 314 -4.01 -0.03 -0.01
N LYS A 315 -3.76 1.26 -0.21
CA LYS A 315 -3.54 2.21 0.88
C LYS A 315 -4.52 3.36 0.69
N LEU A 316 -5.47 3.46 1.61
CA LEU A 316 -6.55 4.41 1.57
C LEU A 316 -6.81 4.90 2.98
N MET A 317 -6.96 6.20 3.15
CA MET A 317 -7.42 6.79 4.40
C MET A 317 -8.69 7.60 4.14
N LEU A 318 -9.75 7.29 4.89
CA LEU A 318 -10.95 8.13 4.99
C LEU A 318 -10.98 8.70 6.41
N LEU A 319 -10.68 10.00 6.50
CA LEU A 319 -10.49 10.72 7.75
C LEU A 319 -11.65 11.68 7.96
N PHE A 320 -12.56 11.33 8.87
CA PHE A 320 -13.77 12.08 9.14
C PHE A 320 -13.51 13.11 10.24
N HIS A 321 -13.63 14.39 9.87
CA HIS A 321 -13.62 15.53 10.77
C HIS A 321 -15.05 16.12 10.87
N PRO A 322 -15.34 16.95 11.89
CA PRO A 322 -16.68 17.51 12.09
C PRO A 322 -17.23 18.28 10.87
N GLY A 323 -16.35 18.99 10.15
CA GLY A 323 -16.71 19.85 9.02
C GLY A 323 -16.35 19.32 7.63
N TYR A 324 -15.56 18.24 7.52
CA TYR A 324 -15.06 17.74 6.23
C TYR A 324 -14.60 16.28 6.32
N LEU A 325 -14.57 15.61 5.17
CA LEU A 325 -13.95 14.31 4.97
C LEU A 325 -12.65 14.54 4.21
N ARG A 326 -11.53 14.08 4.77
CA ARG A 326 -10.26 14.01 4.05
C ARG A 326 -10.07 12.61 3.49
N ILE A 327 -9.91 12.51 2.17
CA ILE A 327 -9.56 11.27 1.47
C ILE A 327 -8.09 11.33 1.11
N VAL A 328 -7.35 10.28 1.47
CA VAL A 328 -5.91 10.17 1.22
C VAL A 328 -5.62 8.85 0.53
N VAL A 329 -4.86 8.91 -0.56
CA VAL A 329 -4.38 7.72 -1.27
C VAL A 329 -2.85 7.78 -1.38
N PRO A 330 -2.12 7.20 -0.41
CA PRO A 330 -0.66 7.20 -0.41
C PRO A 330 -0.07 6.02 -1.20
N THR A 331 1.19 6.15 -1.60
CA THR A 331 2.01 5.02 -2.07
C THR A 331 2.66 4.26 -0.89
N ALA A 332 2.77 4.94 0.25
CA ALA A 332 3.46 4.57 1.48
C ALA A 332 2.61 3.68 2.41
N ASN A 333 3.23 2.72 3.11
CA ASN A 333 2.57 2.00 4.22
C ASN A 333 2.45 2.89 5.46
N LEU A 334 1.71 2.41 6.46
CA LEU A 334 1.61 3.05 7.77
C LEU A 334 2.74 2.60 8.70
N THR A 335 3.97 2.99 8.35
CA THR A 335 5.18 2.74 9.13
C THR A 335 6.04 4.00 9.23
N PRO A 336 6.88 4.15 10.28
CA PRO A 336 7.82 5.29 10.38
C PRO A 336 8.76 5.38 9.17
N TYR A 337 9.13 4.21 8.66
CA TYR A 337 10.01 4.06 7.52
C TYR A 337 9.49 4.78 6.27
N ASP A 338 8.24 4.55 5.89
CA ASP A 338 7.60 5.13 4.71
C ASP A 338 7.28 6.64 4.84
N TRP A 339 7.13 7.13 6.07
CA TRP A 339 6.77 8.51 6.40
C TRP A 339 7.91 9.31 7.04
N GLY A 340 9.16 8.87 6.81
CA GLY A 340 10.32 9.50 7.43
C GLY A 340 11.65 9.10 6.81
N GLU A 341 11.90 7.83 6.51
CA GLU A 341 13.21 7.36 6.03
C GLU A 341 13.25 7.17 4.52
N MET A 342 12.13 6.74 3.94
CA MET A 342 11.90 6.55 2.51
C MET A 342 11.15 7.74 1.89
N GLY A 343 11.19 7.80 0.56
CA GLY A 343 10.35 8.69 -0.21
C GLY A 343 9.11 8.00 -0.74
N GLY A 344 7.94 8.58 -0.51
CA GLY A 344 6.69 8.21 -1.17
C GLY A 344 5.95 9.44 -1.69
N SER A 345 4.73 9.22 -2.16
CA SER A 345 3.78 10.29 -2.50
C SER A 345 2.41 9.99 -1.91
N ALA A 346 1.58 11.02 -1.76
CA ALA A 346 0.19 10.88 -1.37
C ALA A 346 -0.68 11.87 -2.14
N PHE A 347 -1.81 11.37 -2.67
CA PHE A 347 -2.91 12.22 -3.08
C PHE A 347 -3.78 12.54 -1.85
N LEU A 348 -4.24 13.78 -1.72
CA LEU A 348 -5.14 14.24 -0.68
C LEU A 348 -6.24 15.11 -1.26
N ILE A 349 -7.48 14.95 -0.80
CA ILE A 349 -8.57 15.88 -1.07
C ILE A 349 -9.47 16.06 0.18
N ASP A 350 -9.83 17.29 0.46
CA ASP A 350 -10.68 17.68 1.60
C ASP A 350 -12.07 18.04 1.09
N LEU A 351 -13.06 17.21 1.39
CA LEU A 351 -14.44 17.35 0.94
C LEU A 351 -15.29 17.96 2.06
N PRO A 352 -15.78 19.20 1.93
CA PRO A 352 -16.61 19.83 2.94
C PRO A 352 -17.90 19.04 3.20
N ARG A 353 -18.39 19.07 4.44
CA ARG A 353 -19.71 18.53 4.76
C ARG A 353 -20.79 19.39 4.09
N LYS A 354 -21.81 18.75 3.52
CA LYS A 354 -22.96 19.44 2.91
C LYS A 354 -23.75 20.20 3.98
N ALA A 355 -24.30 21.35 3.60
CA ALA A 355 -25.31 22.02 4.42
C ALA A 355 -26.61 21.20 4.39
N ALA A 356 -27.38 21.21 5.49
CA ALA A 356 -28.62 20.43 5.63
C ALA A 356 -29.69 20.71 4.55
N THR A 357 -29.59 21.84 3.84
CA THR A 357 -30.53 22.27 2.79
C THR A 357 -30.05 21.99 1.36
N THR A 358 -28.91 21.33 1.19
CA THR A 358 -28.35 21.07 -0.16
C THR A 358 -29.04 19.85 -0.76
N SER A 359 -29.74 20.02 -1.89
CA SER A 359 -30.34 18.91 -2.63
C SER A 359 -29.30 17.85 -3.00
N THR A 360 -29.69 16.57 -2.97
CA THR A 360 -28.85 15.45 -3.39
C THR A 360 -28.50 15.57 -4.88
N GLY A 361 -27.36 16.17 -5.20
CA GLY A 361 -26.82 16.19 -6.56
C GLY A 361 -26.43 14.78 -7.03
N SER A 362 -26.22 14.62 -8.34
CA SER A 362 -25.70 13.36 -8.90
C SER A 362 -24.33 13.04 -8.30
N LYS A 363 -24.10 11.77 -7.95
CA LYS A 363 -22.77 11.31 -7.51
C LYS A 363 -21.76 11.51 -8.63
N THR A 364 -20.54 11.91 -8.29
CA THR A 364 -19.44 11.97 -9.27
C THR A 364 -18.95 10.54 -9.56
N ALA A 365 -18.36 10.31 -10.73
CA ALA A 365 -17.81 9.01 -11.09
C ALA A 365 -16.76 8.52 -10.06
N PHE A 366 -15.95 9.44 -9.52
CA PHE A 366 -15.03 9.15 -8.41
C PHE A 366 -15.76 8.62 -7.16
N GLN A 367 -16.87 9.27 -6.75
CA GLN A 367 -17.64 8.84 -5.59
C GLN A 367 -18.27 7.46 -5.84
N GLU A 368 -18.81 7.22 -7.03
CA GLU A 368 -19.40 5.94 -7.41
C GLU A 368 -18.39 4.79 -7.33
N ASP A 369 -17.18 4.99 -7.84
CA ASP A 369 -16.13 3.96 -7.77
C ASP A 369 -15.52 3.79 -6.39
N LEU A 370 -15.43 4.86 -5.59
CA LEU A 370 -15.06 4.73 -4.19
C LEU A 370 -16.08 3.87 -3.43
N VAL A 371 -17.37 4.14 -3.59
CA VAL A 371 -18.44 3.34 -2.97
C VAL A 371 -18.38 1.89 -3.47
N TYR A 372 -18.15 1.67 -4.76
CA TYR A 372 -18.02 0.32 -5.32
C TYR A 372 -16.84 -0.45 -4.70
N PHE A 373 -15.68 0.19 -4.59
CA PHE A 373 -14.48 -0.40 -3.98
C PHE A 373 -14.68 -0.73 -2.49
N LEU A 374 -15.28 0.19 -1.73
CA LEU A 374 -15.53 -0.01 -0.29
C LEU A 374 -16.56 -1.12 -0.01
N ARG A 375 -17.61 -1.22 -0.84
CA ARG A 375 -18.57 -2.34 -0.74
C ARG A 375 -17.91 -3.67 -1.07
N ALA A 376 -17.07 -3.70 -2.10
CA ALA A 376 -16.31 -4.91 -2.43
C ALA A 376 -15.37 -5.32 -1.29
N SER A 377 -14.75 -4.36 -0.62
CA SER A 377 -13.89 -4.62 0.55
C SER A 377 -14.66 -4.97 1.82
N THR A 378 -15.98 -5.21 1.74
CA THR A 378 -16.90 -5.55 2.84
C THR A 378 -17.00 -4.48 3.95
N LEU A 379 -16.70 -3.21 3.61
CA LEU A 379 -16.90 -2.11 4.56
C LEU A 379 -18.40 -1.95 4.87
N HIS A 380 -18.71 -1.73 6.15
CA HIS A 380 -20.10 -1.65 6.61
C HIS A 380 -20.90 -0.52 5.94
N GLU A 381 -22.12 -0.79 5.48
CA GLU A 381 -22.92 0.16 4.68
C GLU A 381 -23.22 1.47 5.43
N ASN A 382 -23.45 1.44 6.75
CA ASN A 382 -23.61 2.66 7.56
C ASN A 382 -22.42 3.62 7.50
N VAL A 383 -21.22 3.12 7.20
CA VAL A 383 -20.02 3.94 7.05
C VAL A 383 -19.93 4.48 5.62
N ILE A 384 -20.31 3.66 4.64
CA ILE A 384 -20.36 4.04 3.23
C ILE A 384 -21.43 5.12 2.98
N SER A 385 -22.60 5.00 3.62
CA SER A 385 -23.69 5.98 3.51
C SER A 385 -23.29 7.36 4.03
N ARG A 386 -22.40 7.45 5.03
CA ARG A 386 -21.85 8.74 5.51
C ARG A 386 -21.09 9.51 4.43
N LEU A 387 -20.61 8.87 3.37
CA LEU A 387 -19.99 9.59 2.26
C LEU A 387 -20.98 10.55 1.58
N ASP A 388 -22.29 10.25 1.63
CA ASP A 388 -23.32 11.11 1.04
C ASP A 388 -23.50 12.44 1.80
N ASP A 389 -22.98 12.55 3.03
CA ASP A 389 -22.97 13.78 3.83
C ASP A 389 -21.95 14.82 3.33
N TYR A 390 -21.02 14.44 2.45
CA TYR A 390 -19.93 15.30 2.00
C TYR A 390 -20.07 15.68 0.53
N ASP A 391 -19.58 16.87 0.17
CA ASP A 391 -19.63 17.39 -1.19
C ASP A 391 -18.47 16.85 -2.04
N PHE A 392 -18.78 15.91 -2.94
CA PHE A 392 -17.86 15.34 -3.91
C PHE A 392 -17.75 16.15 -5.22
N SER A 393 -18.37 17.33 -5.35
CA SER A 393 -18.35 18.12 -6.59
C SER A 393 -16.93 18.41 -7.11
N GLN A 394 -15.98 18.62 -6.19
CA GLN A 394 -14.56 18.84 -6.48
C GLN A 394 -13.78 17.57 -6.84
N THR A 395 -14.45 16.44 -7.09
CA THR A 395 -13.80 15.23 -7.61
C THR A 395 -14.14 14.96 -9.08
N SER A 396 -14.85 15.87 -9.76
CA SER A 396 -15.30 15.68 -11.14
C SER A 396 -14.17 15.67 -12.19
N HIS A 397 -13.00 16.23 -11.84
CA HIS A 397 -11.81 16.28 -12.69
C HIS A 397 -10.78 15.19 -12.40
N ILE A 398 -11.08 14.27 -11.48
CA ILE A 398 -10.20 13.15 -11.08
C ILE A 398 -11.00 11.85 -11.06
N MET A 399 -10.29 10.72 -11.03
CA MET A 399 -10.95 9.42 -11.03
C MET A 399 -10.23 8.43 -10.12
N LEU A 400 -11.00 7.61 -9.40
CA LEU A 400 -10.44 6.48 -8.65
C LEU A 400 -10.15 5.34 -9.63
N ALA A 401 -8.94 4.81 -9.61
CA ALA A 401 -8.57 3.57 -10.29
C ALA A 401 -8.25 2.52 -9.22
N HIS A 402 -8.89 1.35 -9.30
CA HIS A 402 -8.76 0.32 -8.29
C HIS A 402 -8.65 -1.09 -8.89
N THR A 403 -7.99 -1.97 -8.15
CA THR A 403 -7.98 -3.41 -8.35
C THR A 403 -8.67 -4.07 -7.16
N ILE A 404 -9.68 -4.89 -7.44
CA ILE A 404 -10.37 -5.72 -6.45
C ILE A 404 -9.83 -7.13 -6.61
N GLY A 405 -9.38 -7.76 -5.52
CA GLY A 405 -8.90 -9.14 -5.56
C GLY A 405 -10.00 -10.10 -6.01
N GLY A 406 -9.64 -11.10 -6.81
CA GLY A 406 -10.52 -12.21 -7.18
C GLY A 406 -10.69 -12.42 -8.67
N SER A 407 -11.74 -13.16 -9.03
CA SER A 407 -12.15 -13.40 -10.42
C SER A 407 -13.38 -12.56 -10.76
N HIS A 408 -13.30 -11.78 -11.84
CA HIS A 408 -14.36 -10.86 -12.26
C HIS A 408 -14.92 -11.28 -13.61
N THR A 409 -16.23 -11.52 -13.68
CA THR A 409 -16.94 -11.97 -14.89
C THR A 409 -18.08 -11.00 -15.25
N GLY A 410 -18.81 -11.28 -16.33
CA GLY A 410 -19.93 -10.45 -16.77
C GLY A 410 -19.47 -9.04 -17.13
N ASN A 411 -20.00 -8.01 -16.46
CA ASN A 411 -19.55 -6.62 -16.62
C ASN A 411 -18.55 -6.17 -15.55
N ALA A 412 -18.32 -6.95 -14.51
CA ALA A 412 -17.46 -6.57 -13.39
C ALA A 412 -15.99 -6.44 -13.80
N TRP A 413 -15.53 -7.27 -14.75
CA TRP A 413 -14.16 -7.22 -15.23
C TRP A 413 -13.78 -5.88 -15.87
N ARG A 414 -14.76 -5.13 -16.43
CA ARG A 414 -14.53 -3.81 -17.03
C ARG A 414 -14.31 -2.71 -15.99
N ARG A 415 -14.63 -2.96 -14.71
CA ARG A 415 -14.60 -1.92 -13.66
C ARG A 415 -13.29 -1.83 -12.91
N THR A 416 -12.47 -2.88 -12.90
CA THR A 416 -11.30 -3.00 -12.03
C THR A 416 -10.05 -3.45 -12.78
N GLY A 417 -8.87 -3.38 -12.15
CA GLY A 417 -7.60 -3.70 -12.78
C GLY A 417 -7.28 -2.78 -13.96
N TYR A 418 -6.48 -3.24 -14.92
CA TYR A 418 -6.12 -2.44 -16.10
C TYR A 418 -7.34 -2.15 -17.00
N CYS A 419 -8.33 -3.03 -17.03
CA CYS A 419 -9.61 -2.77 -17.70
C CYS A 419 -10.33 -1.56 -17.06
N GLY A 420 -10.35 -1.53 -15.72
CA GLY A 420 -10.84 -0.41 -14.93
C GLY A 420 -10.05 0.89 -15.12
N LEU A 421 -8.73 0.80 -15.30
CA LEU A 421 -7.88 1.93 -15.68
C LEU A 421 -8.34 2.54 -17.01
N GLY A 422 -8.55 1.71 -18.04
CA GLY A 422 -9.06 2.16 -19.34
C GLY A 422 -10.41 2.87 -19.24
N ARG A 423 -11.34 2.28 -18.48
CA ARG A 423 -12.64 2.91 -18.18
C ARG A 423 -12.47 4.25 -17.46
N ALA A 424 -11.56 4.34 -16.48
CA ALA A 424 -11.32 5.56 -15.71
C ALA A 424 -10.72 6.68 -16.58
N VAL A 425 -9.79 6.35 -17.48
CA VAL A 425 -9.25 7.28 -18.50
C VAL A 425 -10.36 7.78 -19.42
N ASN A 426 -11.22 6.88 -19.91
CA ASN A 426 -12.37 7.25 -20.75
C ASN A 426 -13.38 8.14 -20.00
N ALA A 427 -13.70 7.83 -18.75
CA ALA A 427 -14.63 8.61 -17.91
C ALA A 427 -14.19 10.07 -17.70
N LEU A 428 -12.88 10.34 -17.74
CA LEU A 428 -12.31 11.69 -17.68
C LEU A 428 -12.25 12.39 -19.05
N GLY A 429 -12.72 11.75 -20.12
CA GLY A 429 -12.59 12.26 -21.50
C GLY A 429 -11.16 12.23 -22.02
N LEU A 430 -10.29 11.39 -21.45
CA LEU A 430 -8.86 11.30 -21.79
C LEU A 430 -8.55 10.22 -22.83
N GLN A 431 -9.56 9.60 -23.42
CA GLN A 431 -9.36 8.60 -24.45
C GLN A 431 -8.66 9.21 -25.68
N THR A 432 -7.69 8.50 -26.24
CA THR A 432 -6.97 8.96 -27.43
C THR A 432 -6.55 7.78 -28.32
N SER A 433 -6.65 7.96 -29.63
CA SER A 433 -6.07 7.04 -30.62
C SER A 433 -4.66 7.42 -31.04
N LYS A 434 -4.16 8.57 -30.57
CA LYS A 434 -2.80 9.03 -30.83
C LYS A 434 -1.81 8.29 -29.93
N PRO A 435 -0.55 8.12 -30.37
CA PRO A 435 0.47 7.54 -29.53
C PRO A 435 0.66 8.32 -28.22
N ILE A 436 0.98 7.59 -27.16
CA ILE A 436 1.26 8.14 -25.83
C ILE A 436 2.65 7.70 -25.37
N ASN A 437 3.22 8.42 -24.41
CA ASN A 437 4.47 8.08 -23.75
C ASN A 437 4.18 7.79 -22.29
N ILE A 438 4.71 6.66 -21.79
CA ILE A 438 4.53 6.18 -20.43
C ILE A 438 5.86 6.19 -19.70
N ASP A 439 5.88 6.83 -18.54
CA ASP A 439 6.97 6.78 -17.58
C ASP A 439 6.40 6.22 -16.26
N TYR A 440 6.70 4.95 -15.94
CA TYR A 440 6.16 4.23 -14.78
C TYR A 440 7.24 4.08 -13.69
N VAL A 441 7.03 4.69 -12.52
CA VAL A 441 7.86 4.52 -11.32
C VAL A 441 7.23 3.42 -10.46
N THR A 442 8.02 2.43 -10.06
CA THR A 442 7.54 1.30 -9.24
C THR A 442 8.60 0.85 -8.24
N SER A 443 8.18 0.40 -7.06
CA SER A 443 9.08 -0.13 -6.03
C SER A 443 9.16 -1.66 -6.07
N SER A 444 8.29 -2.32 -6.82
CA SER A 444 8.38 -3.73 -7.14
C SER A 444 8.09 -3.99 -8.62
N VAL A 445 8.78 -4.95 -9.21
CA VAL A 445 8.61 -5.35 -10.61
C VAL A 445 8.32 -6.84 -10.65
N GLY A 446 7.18 -7.23 -11.22
CA GLY A 446 6.84 -8.63 -11.47
C GLY A 446 7.48 -9.18 -12.75
N LEU A 447 7.05 -10.37 -13.19
CA LEU A 447 7.37 -10.86 -14.54
C LEU A 447 6.69 -9.97 -15.59
N LEU A 448 7.44 -9.05 -16.19
CA LEU A 448 6.97 -8.22 -17.28
C LEU A 448 7.01 -9.00 -18.61
N THR A 449 5.96 -8.84 -19.41
CA THR A 449 5.87 -9.40 -20.77
C THR A 449 5.43 -8.32 -21.75
N ASP A 450 5.76 -8.51 -23.03
CA ASP A 450 5.28 -7.63 -24.11
C ASP A 450 3.75 -7.49 -24.11
N GLU A 451 3.04 -8.58 -23.81
CA GLU A 451 1.57 -8.61 -23.73
C GLU A 451 1.05 -7.72 -22.59
N PHE A 452 1.62 -7.87 -21.40
CA PHE A 452 1.21 -7.09 -20.23
C PHE A 452 1.53 -5.60 -20.38
N LEU A 453 2.71 -5.25 -20.89
CA LEU A 453 3.05 -3.84 -21.10
C LEU A 453 2.17 -3.19 -22.19
N ARG A 454 1.83 -3.94 -23.25
CA ARG A 454 0.87 -3.48 -24.25
C ARG A 454 -0.52 -3.26 -23.67
N SER A 455 -1.00 -4.14 -22.78
CA SER A 455 -2.33 -4.00 -22.17
C SER A 455 -2.42 -2.76 -21.29
N VAL A 456 -1.38 -2.46 -20.51
CA VAL A 456 -1.28 -1.22 -19.71
C VAL A 456 -1.18 0.03 -20.60
N TYR A 457 -0.43 -0.06 -21.70
CA TYR A 457 -0.34 1.02 -22.69
C TYR A 457 -1.70 1.34 -23.32
N LEU A 458 -2.42 0.31 -23.81
CA LEU A 458 -3.76 0.45 -24.36
C LEU A 458 -4.77 0.98 -23.32
N ALA A 459 -4.73 0.47 -22.09
CA ALA A 459 -5.54 1.00 -21.00
C ALA A 459 -5.26 2.47 -20.72
N SER A 460 -4.00 2.89 -20.84
CA SER A 460 -3.61 4.30 -20.71
C SER A 460 -4.10 5.16 -21.89
N GLN A 461 -4.47 4.56 -23.02
CA GLN A 461 -5.19 5.25 -24.12
C GLN A 461 -6.71 5.26 -23.92
N GLY A 462 -7.23 4.61 -22.88
CA GLY A 462 -8.66 4.46 -22.61
C GLY A 462 -9.29 3.19 -23.18
N ASP A 463 -8.50 2.21 -23.64
CA ASP A 463 -8.99 0.88 -24.02
C ASP A 463 -9.40 0.09 -22.77
N ASP A 464 -10.54 -0.59 -22.81
CA ASP A 464 -11.04 -1.36 -21.67
C ASP A 464 -10.43 -2.76 -21.55
N GLY A 465 -9.41 -3.07 -22.34
CA GLY A 465 -8.68 -4.33 -22.39
C GLY A 465 -9.14 -5.29 -23.48
N THR A 466 -10.19 -4.94 -24.23
CA THR A 466 -10.66 -5.76 -25.35
C THR A 466 -9.69 -5.82 -26.51
N THR A 467 -8.92 -4.76 -26.76
CA THR A 467 -7.96 -4.74 -27.88
C THR A 467 -6.82 -5.72 -27.65
N ASP A 468 -6.15 -5.70 -26.49
CA ASP A 468 -5.10 -6.68 -26.20
C ASP A 468 -5.66 -8.12 -26.13
N PHE A 469 -6.84 -8.29 -25.56
CA PHE A 469 -7.51 -9.59 -25.51
C PHE A 469 -7.73 -10.16 -26.93
N ALA A 470 -8.19 -9.35 -27.88
CA ALA A 470 -8.36 -9.74 -29.27
C ALA A 470 -7.01 -10.04 -29.96
N LEU A 471 -5.97 -9.24 -29.69
CA LEU A 471 -4.61 -9.46 -30.23
C LEU A 471 -4.04 -10.82 -29.81
N ARG A 472 -4.34 -11.29 -28.59
CA ARG A 472 -3.85 -12.57 -28.06
C ARG A 472 -4.71 -13.77 -28.44
N THR A 473 -6.00 -13.58 -28.67
CA THR A 473 -6.95 -14.71 -28.85
C THR A 473 -7.41 -14.89 -30.30
N SER A 474 -7.35 -13.87 -31.14
CA SER A 474 -7.76 -13.97 -32.54
C SER A 474 -6.78 -14.80 -33.36
N LYS A 475 -7.32 -15.62 -34.27
CA LYS A 475 -6.54 -16.42 -35.24
C LYS A 475 -6.35 -15.71 -36.58
N THR A 476 -7.14 -14.67 -36.86
CA THR A 476 -7.12 -13.93 -38.13
C THR A 476 -7.04 -12.43 -37.88
N PHE A 477 -6.37 -11.72 -38.79
CA PHE A 477 -6.20 -10.27 -38.74
C PHE A 477 -6.52 -9.65 -40.11
N PRO A 478 -7.14 -8.45 -40.16
CA PRO A 478 -7.58 -7.65 -39.01
C PRO A 478 -8.74 -8.31 -38.24
N ALA A 479 -8.67 -8.27 -36.92
CA ALA A 479 -9.73 -8.73 -36.03
C ALA A 479 -10.78 -7.61 -35.85
N ARG A 480 -12.03 -7.95 -35.56
CA ARG A 480 -13.05 -6.95 -35.22
C ARG A 480 -12.96 -6.61 -33.74
N ASN A 481 -13.05 -5.33 -33.39
CA ASN A 481 -13.16 -4.94 -31.99
C ASN A 481 -14.51 -5.47 -31.43
N PRO A 482 -14.50 -6.21 -30.29
CA PRO A 482 -15.73 -6.69 -29.67
C PRO A 482 -16.72 -5.59 -29.28
N ASN A 483 -16.24 -4.38 -29.00
CA ASN A 483 -17.06 -3.24 -28.58
C ASN A 483 -17.51 -2.36 -29.75
N ASP A 484 -16.80 -2.39 -30.89
CA ASP A 484 -17.13 -1.62 -32.09
C ASP A 484 -16.79 -2.43 -33.34
N ALA A 485 -17.81 -2.99 -33.98
CA ALA A 485 -17.64 -3.82 -35.18
C ALA A 485 -17.06 -3.06 -36.38
N ALA A 486 -17.11 -1.71 -36.38
CA ALA A 486 -16.50 -0.89 -37.42
C ALA A 486 -15.00 -0.68 -37.19
N GLN A 487 -14.52 -0.83 -35.95
CA GLN A 487 -13.11 -0.71 -35.62
C GLN A 487 -12.37 -2.02 -35.86
N LEU A 488 -11.36 -1.98 -36.74
CA LEU A 488 -10.50 -3.10 -37.06
C LEU A 488 -9.21 -3.04 -36.22
N ILE A 489 -8.85 -4.17 -35.63
CA ILE A 489 -7.61 -4.37 -34.87
C ILE A 489 -6.62 -5.08 -35.77
N HIS A 490 -5.51 -4.41 -36.08
CA HIS A 490 -4.43 -4.99 -36.87
C HIS A 490 -3.44 -5.70 -35.96
N LYS A 491 -2.70 -6.69 -36.48
CA LYS A 491 -1.75 -7.47 -35.67
C LYS A 491 -0.67 -6.62 -34.99
N ASN A 492 -0.31 -5.50 -35.63
CA ASN A 492 0.68 -4.55 -35.14
C ASN A 492 0.08 -3.37 -34.34
N THR A 493 -1.22 -3.42 -34.00
CA THR A 493 -1.85 -2.36 -33.20
C THR A 493 -1.09 -2.17 -31.87
N ALA A 494 -0.77 -0.91 -31.58
CA ALA A 494 0.00 -0.46 -30.43
C ALA A 494 1.46 -0.94 -30.36
N GLU A 495 2.05 -1.53 -31.41
CA GLU A 495 3.46 -1.96 -31.39
C GLU A 495 4.46 -0.85 -31.01
N GLU A 496 4.09 0.42 -31.21
CA GLU A 496 4.90 1.57 -30.81
C GLU A 496 5.10 1.70 -29.29
N TRP A 497 4.36 0.94 -28.45
CA TRP A 497 4.55 0.92 -27.00
C TRP A 497 6.00 0.60 -26.62
N LYS A 498 6.70 -0.21 -27.44
CA LYS A 498 8.07 -0.68 -27.17
C LYS A 498 9.09 0.45 -27.01
N ASP A 499 8.90 1.53 -27.75
CA ASP A 499 9.77 2.71 -27.73
C ASP A 499 9.23 3.83 -26.83
N ARG A 500 8.05 3.61 -26.24
CA ARG A 500 7.26 4.65 -25.55
C ARG A 500 6.94 4.31 -24.10
N PHE A 501 7.27 3.10 -23.64
CA PHE A 501 7.08 2.66 -22.26
C PHE A 501 8.42 2.58 -21.54
N ARG A 502 8.56 3.35 -20.45
CA ARG A 502 9.76 3.40 -19.61
C ARG A 502 9.41 3.00 -18.18
N VAL A 503 10.17 2.09 -17.61
CA VAL A 503 9.98 1.58 -16.24
C VAL A 503 11.16 2.02 -15.38
N TYR A 504 10.89 2.90 -14.44
CA TYR A 504 11.88 3.39 -13.48
C TYR A 504 11.88 2.49 -12.25
N PHE A 505 12.99 1.77 -12.09
CA PHE A 505 13.30 0.94 -10.93
C PHE A 505 14.76 1.17 -10.51
N PRO A 506 15.08 1.30 -9.21
CA PRO A 506 16.43 1.63 -8.79
C PRO A 506 17.41 0.52 -9.19
N SER A 507 18.55 0.90 -9.79
CA SER A 507 19.65 -0.03 -10.03
C SER A 507 20.36 -0.40 -8.73
N ARG A 508 21.20 -1.44 -8.78
CA ARG A 508 22.05 -1.83 -7.66
C ARG A 508 22.93 -0.67 -7.17
N THR A 509 23.57 0.03 -8.10
CA THR A 509 24.40 1.20 -7.76
C THR A 509 23.59 2.29 -7.07
N THR A 510 22.35 2.54 -7.50
CA THR A 510 21.47 3.51 -6.84
C THR A 510 21.13 3.09 -5.40
N ILE A 511 20.91 1.79 -5.16
CA ILE A 511 20.69 1.26 -3.82
C ILE A 511 21.97 1.40 -2.96
N GLU A 512 23.12 1.00 -3.48
CA GLU A 512 24.40 1.08 -2.77
C GLU A 512 24.78 2.53 -2.42
N GLN A 513 24.43 3.49 -3.27
CA GLN A 513 24.67 4.92 -3.06
C GLN A 513 23.57 5.61 -2.24
N SER A 514 22.48 4.90 -1.92
CA SER A 514 21.41 5.45 -1.09
C SER A 514 21.82 5.53 0.37
N ARG A 515 21.11 6.36 1.13
CA ARG A 515 21.30 6.46 2.58
C ARG A 515 20.87 5.14 3.21
N GLY A 516 21.77 4.53 3.98
CA GLY A 516 21.57 3.21 4.58
C GLY A 516 21.85 2.03 3.66
N GLY A 517 22.09 2.28 2.36
CA GLY A 517 22.50 1.25 1.41
C GLY A 517 21.46 0.12 1.25
N PRO A 518 21.91 -1.12 0.94
CA PRO A 518 21.03 -2.28 0.80
C PRO A 518 20.16 -2.60 2.01
N ASN A 519 20.57 -2.25 3.24
CA ASN A 519 19.77 -2.47 4.45
C ASN A 519 18.46 -1.66 4.46
N CYS A 520 18.41 -0.58 3.68
CA CYS A 520 17.21 0.24 3.48
C CYS A 520 16.51 -0.11 2.16
N ALA A 521 16.72 -1.27 1.56
CA ALA A 521 16.04 -1.68 0.33
C ALA A 521 14.91 -2.69 0.57
N GLY A 522 14.50 -2.95 1.82
CA GLY A 522 13.52 -3.99 2.17
C GLY A 522 12.13 -3.87 1.52
N THR A 523 11.78 -2.71 0.97
CA THR A 523 10.52 -2.48 0.23
C THR A 523 10.72 -2.37 -1.29
N ILE A 524 11.93 -2.68 -1.77
CA ILE A 524 12.33 -2.68 -3.17
C ILE A 524 12.50 -4.13 -3.62
N CYS A 525 11.57 -4.64 -4.44
CA CYS A 525 11.50 -6.07 -4.75
C CYS A 525 11.57 -6.33 -6.26
N PHE A 526 12.55 -7.11 -6.70
CA PHE A 526 12.61 -7.57 -8.09
C PHE A 526 13.38 -8.89 -8.16
N GLN A 527 12.69 -9.99 -8.47
CA GLN A 527 13.34 -11.31 -8.48
C GLN A 527 14.22 -11.49 -9.72
N SER A 528 15.43 -12.02 -9.53
CA SER A 528 16.37 -12.30 -10.61
C SER A 528 15.77 -13.21 -11.68
N LYS A 529 15.03 -14.26 -11.27
CA LYS A 529 14.35 -15.20 -12.18
C LYS A 529 13.47 -14.49 -13.23
N TRP A 530 12.86 -13.37 -12.87
CA TRP A 530 12.04 -12.58 -13.80
C TRP A 530 12.92 -11.74 -14.73
N TYR A 531 13.92 -11.06 -14.20
CA TYR A 531 14.85 -10.27 -15.01
C TYR A 531 15.61 -11.15 -16.01
N ASP A 532 16.11 -12.31 -15.56
CA ASP A 532 16.90 -13.26 -16.34
C ASP A 532 16.08 -13.96 -17.43
N ASN A 533 14.75 -13.93 -17.34
CA ASN A 533 13.88 -14.50 -18.36
C ASN A 533 14.19 -13.91 -19.75
N PRO A 534 14.43 -14.74 -20.79
CA PRO A 534 14.77 -14.24 -22.13
C PRO A 534 13.71 -13.34 -22.76
N LYS A 535 12.45 -13.48 -22.36
CA LYS A 535 11.32 -12.66 -22.86
C LYS A 535 11.08 -11.39 -22.04
N PHE A 536 11.81 -11.19 -20.94
CA PHE A 536 11.67 -9.97 -20.14
C PHE A 536 12.12 -8.76 -20.97
N PRO A 537 11.29 -7.71 -21.12
CA PRO A 537 11.56 -6.57 -21.98
C PRO A 537 12.56 -5.59 -21.35
N ARG A 538 13.80 -6.02 -21.14
CA ARG A 538 14.86 -5.26 -20.43
C ARG A 538 15.04 -3.84 -20.95
N GLN A 539 14.80 -3.60 -22.24
CA GLN A 539 14.94 -2.30 -22.90
C GLN A 539 14.05 -1.20 -22.30
N VAL A 540 12.98 -1.55 -21.56
CA VAL A 540 12.10 -0.56 -20.92
C VAL A 540 12.67 -0.02 -19.62
N LEU A 541 13.62 -0.72 -18.98
CA LEU A 541 14.14 -0.36 -17.67
C LEU A 541 14.95 0.94 -17.73
N ARG A 542 14.83 1.74 -16.68
CA ARG A 542 15.53 3.00 -16.45
C ARG A 542 15.93 3.08 -14.98
N ASP A 543 17.16 3.51 -14.72
CA ASP A 543 17.64 3.66 -13.35
C ASP A 543 16.86 4.76 -12.63
N CYS A 544 16.26 4.40 -11.48
CA CYS A 544 15.37 5.28 -10.74
C CYS A 544 16.09 5.98 -9.60
N LYS A 545 16.62 7.18 -9.86
CA LYS A 545 17.23 8.03 -8.83
C LYS A 545 16.23 9.07 -8.34
N SER A 546 16.08 9.18 -7.02
CA SER A 546 15.23 10.22 -6.44
C SER A 546 15.81 11.61 -6.69
N ARG A 547 14.93 12.60 -6.91
CA ARG A 547 15.30 14.03 -6.86
C ARG A 547 15.68 14.50 -5.45
N ARG A 548 15.38 13.70 -4.42
CA ARG A 548 15.85 13.89 -3.05
C ARG A 548 17.12 13.05 -2.85
N PRO A 549 18.32 13.67 -2.80
CA PRO A 549 19.58 12.93 -2.83
C PRO A 549 19.68 11.86 -1.75
N GLY A 550 20.09 10.66 -2.15
CA GLY A 550 20.28 9.50 -1.27
C GLY A 550 18.99 8.82 -0.80
N LEU A 551 17.81 9.25 -1.26
CA LEU A 551 16.53 8.67 -0.84
C LEU A 551 16.08 7.56 -1.80
N LEU A 552 15.74 6.39 -1.27
CA LEU A 552 15.00 5.36 -2.01
C LEU A 552 13.52 5.70 -2.07
N MET A 553 12.84 5.23 -3.11
CA MET A 553 11.46 5.59 -3.40
C MET A 553 10.55 4.36 -3.33
N HIS A 554 9.52 4.45 -2.49
CA HIS A 554 8.43 3.50 -2.39
C HIS A 554 7.20 4.00 -3.16
N ASN A 555 7.45 4.64 -4.31
CA ASN A 555 6.45 5.22 -5.19
C ASN A 555 5.89 4.19 -6.19
N LYS A 556 4.60 4.31 -6.49
CA LYS A 556 3.96 3.67 -7.64
C LYS A 556 3.17 4.74 -8.39
N MET A 557 3.75 5.21 -9.48
CA MET A 557 3.23 6.34 -10.24
C MET A 557 3.39 6.07 -11.72
N LEU A 558 2.32 6.31 -12.48
CA LEU A 558 2.31 6.18 -13.94
C LEU A 558 2.07 7.57 -14.51
N PHE A 559 3.04 8.12 -15.25
CA PHE A 559 2.93 9.39 -15.94
C PHE A 559 2.68 9.14 -17.43
N VAL A 560 1.64 9.75 -17.99
CA VAL A 560 1.23 9.55 -19.38
C VAL A 560 1.19 10.87 -20.12
N ARG A 561 1.89 10.93 -21.25
CA ARG A 561 1.97 12.12 -22.13
C ARG A 561 1.55 11.74 -23.56
N PRO A 562 0.41 12.21 -24.05
CA PRO A 562 0.06 12.03 -25.45
C PRO A 562 0.96 12.89 -26.35
N ASP A 563 1.24 12.42 -27.57
CA ASP A 563 2.01 13.21 -28.56
C ASP A 563 1.26 14.49 -28.96
N GLU A 564 -0.07 14.48 -28.88
CA GLU A 564 -0.94 15.63 -29.10
C GLU A 564 -1.81 15.88 -27.85
N PRO A 565 -1.95 17.14 -27.37
CA PRO A 565 -2.85 17.44 -26.25
C PRO A 565 -4.29 16.95 -26.51
N ILE A 566 -4.88 16.31 -25.51
CA ILE A 566 -6.25 15.77 -25.60
C ILE A 566 -7.24 16.90 -25.34
N ARG A 567 -8.17 17.12 -26.27
CA ARG A 567 -9.22 18.14 -26.11
C ARG A 567 -10.38 17.57 -25.31
N LEU A 568 -10.67 18.19 -24.17
CA LEU A 568 -11.73 17.77 -23.26
C LEU A 568 -13.10 18.36 -23.67
N PRO A 569 -14.22 17.75 -23.22
CA PRO A 569 -15.58 18.22 -23.55
C PRO A 569 -15.87 19.68 -23.16
N ASN A 570 -15.20 20.19 -22.13
CA ASN A 570 -15.31 21.57 -21.67
C ASN A 570 -14.39 22.55 -22.44
N ASN A 571 -13.85 22.15 -23.59
CA ASN A 571 -12.88 22.88 -24.41
C ASN A 571 -11.50 23.13 -23.78
N SER A 572 -11.22 22.63 -22.58
CA SER A 572 -9.85 22.63 -22.04
C SER A 572 -8.98 21.57 -22.75
N GLN A 573 -7.66 21.69 -22.62
CA GLN A 573 -6.71 20.72 -23.14
C GLN A 573 -5.99 20.01 -21.98
N CYS A 574 -5.84 18.69 -22.12
CA CYS A 574 -5.05 17.87 -21.23
C CYS A 574 -3.73 17.50 -21.91
N ARG A 575 -2.60 17.92 -21.34
CA ARG A 575 -1.26 17.65 -21.90
C ARG A 575 -0.62 16.37 -21.36
N GLY A 576 -1.26 15.75 -20.38
CA GLY A 576 -0.81 14.53 -19.74
C GLY A 576 -1.62 14.26 -18.49
N TRP A 577 -1.52 13.04 -17.95
CA TRP A 577 -2.17 12.68 -16.71
C TRP A 577 -1.31 11.70 -15.94
N ALA A 578 -1.52 11.59 -14.63
CA ALA A 578 -0.77 10.68 -13.80
C ALA A 578 -1.68 9.83 -12.91
N TYR A 579 -1.31 8.57 -12.71
CA TYR A 579 -1.82 7.73 -11.63
C TYR A 579 -0.91 7.84 -10.41
N VAL A 580 -1.48 7.96 -9.23
CA VAL A 580 -0.78 7.90 -7.93
C VAL A 580 -1.50 6.93 -7.01
N GLY A 581 -0.82 5.89 -6.52
CA GLY A 581 -1.46 4.90 -5.66
C GLY A 581 -0.56 3.74 -5.25
N SER A 582 -1.17 2.57 -5.05
CA SER A 582 -0.48 1.39 -4.51
C SER A 582 0.03 0.42 -5.58
N ALA A 583 -0.52 0.43 -6.80
CA ALA A 583 -0.29 -0.62 -7.78
C ALA A 583 1.14 -0.61 -8.34
N ASN A 584 1.93 -1.64 -8.01
CA ASN A 584 3.20 -1.89 -8.69
C ASN A 584 2.97 -2.31 -10.14
N LEU A 585 4.00 -2.27 -10.98
CA LEU A 585 3.92 -2.77 -12.36
C LEU A 585 4.00 -4.31 -12.37
N SER A 586 2.85 -4.96 -12.17
CA SER A 586 2.72 -6.43 -12.24
C SER A 586 1.31 -6.87 -12.63
N GLU A 587 1.19 -8.06 -13.24
CA GLU A 587 -0.12 -8.69 -13.51
C GLU A 587 -0.89 -8.98 -12.21
N SER A 588 -0.22 -9.22 -11.08
CA SER A 588 -0.92 -9.40 -9.80
C SER A 588 -1.66 -8.13 -9.35
N ALA A 589 -1.05 -6.96 -9.57
CA ALA A 589 -1.60 -5.66 -9.18
C ALA A 589 -2.66 -5.14 -10.17
N TRP A 590 -2.46 -5.33 -11.48
CA TRP A 590 -3.35 -4.79 -12.51
C TRP A 590 -4.31 -5.84 -13.10
N GLY A 591 -4.08 -7.12 -12.85
CA GLY A 591 -4.87 -8.23 -13.34
C GLY A 591 -4.55 -8.66 -14.77
N ARG A 592 -5.13 -9.80 -15.17
CA ARG A 592 -5.02 -10.36 -16.52
C ARG A 592 -6.39 -10.78 -17.03
N LEU A 593 -6.80 -10.22 -18.18
CA LEU A 593 -8.03 -10.61 -18.84
C LEU A 593 -7.80 -11.90 -19.63
N VAL A 594 -8.56 -12.93 -19.31
CA VAL A 594 -8.45 -14.25 -19.94
C VAL A 594 -9.81 -14.68 -20.47
N GLN A 595 -9.81 -15.68 -21.35
CA GLN A 595 -11.04 -16.32 -21.77
C GLN A 595 -11.39 -17.40 -20.75
N ASP A 596 -12.56 -17.30 -20.15
CA ASP A 596 -13.05 -18.33 -19.25
C ASP A 596 -13.26 -19.64 -20.01
N ARG A 597 -12.70 -20.74 -19.49
CA ARG A 597 -12.69 -22.02 -20.21
C ARG A 597 -14.09 -22.60 -20.38
N THR A 598 -14.99 -22.36 -19.44
CA THR A 598 -16.34 -22.91 -19.40
C THR A 598 -17.31 -22.06 -20.21
N THR A 599 -17.39 -20.77 -19.87
CA THR A 599 -18.37 -19.85 -20.48
C THR A 599 -17.90 -19.26 -21.81
N LYS A 600 -16.60 -19.40 -22.13
CA LYS A 600 -15.92 -18.76 -23.27
C LYS A 600 -16.01 -17.22 -23.26
N GLN A 601 -16.45 -16.62 -22.15
CA GLN A 601 -16.55 -15.17 -21.96
C GLN A 601 -15.27 -14.59 -21.35
N PRO A 602 -15.01 -13.28 -21.50
CA PRO A 602 -13.91 -12.62 -20.80
C PRO A 602 -14.05 -12.70 -19.28
N LYS A 603 -12.93 -12.94 -18.60
CA LYS A 603 -12.79 -12.96 -17.14
C LYS A 603 -11.49 -12.28 -16.74
N LEU A 604 -11.56 -11.29 -15.86
CA LEU A 604 -10.36 -10.64 -15.31
C LEU A 604 -9.99 -11.31 -13.99
N ASN A 605 -8.75 -11.79 -13.89
CA ASN A 605 -8.19 -12.32 -12.66
C ASN A 605 -7.27 -11.28 -12.03
N CYS A 606 -7.48 -10.97 -10.76
CA CYS A 606 -6.67 -10.04 -9.97
C CYS A 606 -6.19 -10.74 -8.70
N ARG A 607 -4.87 -10.73 -8.46
CA ARG A 607 -4.29 -11.37 -7.27
C ARG A 607 -4.13 -10.39 -6.10
N ASN A 608 -4.20 -9.08 -6.36
CA ASN A 608 -4.08 -8.06 -5.32
C ASN A 608 -5.31 -7.16 -5.27
N TRP A 609 -5.53 -6.56 -4.11
CA TRP A 609 -6.30 -5.33 -3.97
C TRP A 609 -5.37 -4.12 -4.07
N GLU A 610 -5.75 -3.14 -4.88
CA GLU A 610 -4.98 -1.92 -5.11
C GLU A 610 -5.93 -0.73 -5.25
N CYS A 611 -5.47 0.47 -4.92
CA CYS A 611 -6.20 1.71 -5.24
C CYS A 611 -5.25 2.86 -5.57
N GLY A 612 -5.75 3.83 -6.31
CA GLY A 612 -5.02 5.02 -6.74
C GLY A 612 -5.93 6.04 -7.40
N VAL A 613 -5.39 7.21 -7.70
CA VAL A 613 -6.13 8.33 -8.30
C VAL A 613 -5.49 8.75 -9.61
N LEU A 614 -6.31 8.95 -10.64
CA LEU A 614 -5.94 9.61 -11.88
C LEU A 614 -6.08 11.13 -11.74
N VAL A 615 -4.99 11.84 -12.02
CA VAL A 615 -4.87 13.29 -11.92
C VAL A 615 -4.48 13.85 -13.30
N PRO A 616 -5.42 14.48 -14.02
CA PRO A 616 -5.14 15.15 -15.28
C PRO A 616 -4.33 16.45 -15.10
N VAL A 617 -3.47 16.75 -16.07
CA VAL A 617 -2.79 18.05 -16.20
C VAL A 617 -3.51 18.89 -17.24
N LEU A 618 -4.35 19.80 -16.76
CA LEU A 618 -5.14 20.69 -17.58
C LEU A 618 -4.40 22.00 -17.84
N ASP A 619 -4.50 22.52 -19.07
CA ASP A 619 -4.07 23.87 -19.38
C ASP A 619 -4.91 24.88 -18.58
N THR A 620 -4.24 25.61 -17.69
CA THR A 620 -4.81 26.83 -17.11
C THR A 620 -4.57 27.99 -18.09
N ALA A 621 -5.44 29.01 -18.10
CA ALA A 621 -5.27 30.17 -18.96
C ALA A 621 -3.87 30.82 -18.83
N ASP A 622 -3.26 30.76 -17.62
CA ASP A 622 -1.93 31.33 -17.32
C ASP A 622 -0.74 30.53 -17.90
N THR A 623 -0.92 29.27 -18.28
CA THR A 623 0.15 28.44 -18.86
C THR A 623 0.39 28.69 -20.35
N SER A 624 -0.54 29.38 -21.01
CA SER A 624 -0.46 29.67 -22.46
C SER A 624 0.69 30.62 -22.83
N ASP A 625 1.09 31.53 -21.93
CA ASP A 625 2.14 32.52 -22.20
C ASP A 625 3.58 32.01 -21.97
N LYS A 626 3.78 30.98 -21.14
CA LYS A 626 5.13 30.44 -20.84
C LYS A 626 5.56 29.30 -21.76
N VAL A 627 4.61 28.50 -22.26
CA VAL A 627 4.93 27.31 -23.09
C VAL A 627 5.08 27.66 -24.57
N SER A 628 4.53 28.78 -25.02
CA SER A 628 4.63 29.26 -26.41
C SER A 628 6.06 29.55 -26.90
N LYS A 629 7.08 29.50 -26.02
CA LYS A 629 8.50 29.64 -26.38
C LYS A 629 9.28 28.31 -26.49
N VAL A 630 8.69 27.16 -26.15
CA VAL A 630 9.39 25.84 -26.20
C VAL A 630 8.99 25.01 -27.42
N SER A 631 7.86 25.30 -28.07
CA SER A 631 7.46 24.60 -29.30
C SER A 631 8.13 25.17 -30.55
N GLY A 632 9.44 24.95 -30.67
CA GLY A 632 10.20 25.18 -31.90
C GLY A 632 10.96 23.92 -32.30
N ASN A 633 10.48 23.23 -33.33
CA ASN A 633 11.09 22.08 -34.01
C ASN A 633 11.34 20.80 -33.18
N ASN A 634 10.55 19.76 -33.43
CA ASN A 634 11.06 18.40 -33.67
C ASN A 634 9.97 17.50 -34.29
N GLY A 635 9.89 17.54 -35.62
CA GLY A 635 9.14 16.56 -36.42
C GLY A 635 9.94 15.27 -36.65
N GLY A 636 10.30 14.57 -35.58
CA GLY A 636 10.98 13.27 -35.63
C GLY A 636 10.25 12.25 -34.77
N GLY A 637 9.75 11.17 -35.37
CA GLY A 637 8.88 10.15 -34.76
C GLY A 637 9.52 9.21 -33.74
N GLY A 638 10.39 9.72 -32.85
CA GLY A 638 10.91 9.00 -31.70
C GLY A 638 10.63 9.79 -30.42
N ALA A 639 10.36 9.09 -29.32
CA ALA A 639 10.17 9.71 -28.01
C ALA A 639 11.52 10.24 -27.48
N ASP A 640 11.88 11.46 -27.87
CA ASP A 640 13.15 12.09 -27.47
C ASP A 640 13.25 12.16 -25.94
N GLU A 641 14.31 11.57 -25.39
CA GLU A 641 14.54 11.50 -23.94
C GLU A 641 15.27 12.78 -23.51
N SER A 642 14.51 13.79 -23.12
CA SER A 642 15.03 15.10 -22.69
C SER A 642 14.90 15.32 -21.17
N ALA A 643 15.71 16.23 -20.63
CA ALA A 643 15.69 16.55 -19.20
C ALA A 643 14.38 17.21 -18.72
N ASP A 644 13.59 17.74 -19.66
CA ASP A 644 12.31 18.41 -19.46
C ASP A 644 11.10 17.54 -19.86
N MET A 645 11.31 16.26 -20.21
CA MET A 645 10.25 15.40 -20.76
C MET A 645 9.02 15.23 -19.84
N LEU A 646 9.18 15.39 -18.52
CA LEU A 646 8.08 15.35 -17.53
C LEU A 646 7.74 16.72 -16.93
N ASP A 647 8.21 17.82 -17.54
CA ASP A 647 8.01 19.17 -17.00
C ASP A 647 6.55 19.61 -17.01
N VAL A 648 5.74 19.02 -17.90
CA VAL A 648 4.28 19.19 -17.91
C VAL A 648 3.65 18.83 -16.56
N PHE A 649 4.22 17.90 -15.80
CA PHE A 649 3.71 17.51 -14.49
C PHE A 649 4.21 18.39 -13.33
N ARG A 650 5.19 19.29 -13.57
CA ARG A 650 5.73 20.17 -12.52
C ARG A 650 4.60 21.06 -11.99
N GLY A 651 4.26 20.87 -10.71
CA GLY A 651 3.17 21.57 -10.04
C GLY A 651 2.04 20.60 -9.70
N PRO A 652 1.21 20.17 -10.68
CA PRO A 652 0.06 19.30 -10.42
C PRO A 652 0.42 17.97 -9.75
N VAL A 653 1.50 17.33 -10.22
CA VAL A 653 1.95 16.02 -9.72
C VAL A 653 3.48 16.01 -9.62
N PRO A 654 4.06 16.06 -8.41
CA PRO A 654 5.50 16.05 -8.24
C PRO A 654 6.14 14.81 -8.89
N VAL A 655 7.08 15.05 -9.81
CA VAL A 655 7.89 14.00 -10.44
C VAL A 655 9.02 13.61 -9.47
N PRO A 656 9.00 12.40 -8.87
CA PRO A 656 9.87 12.09 -7.73
C PRO A 656 11.29 11.69 -8.15
N MET A 657 11.48 11.32 -9.42
CA MET A 657 12.75 10.82 -9.98
C MET A 657 13.42 11.80 -10.93
N THR A 658 14.73 11.64 -11.11
CA THR A 658 15.49 12.34 -12.16
C THR A 658 15.13 11.79 -13.53
N VAL A 659 15.03 12.65 -14.53
CA VAL A 659 14.77 12.28 -15.93
C VAL A 659 15.78 12.96 -16.88
N PRO A 660 16.17 12.32 -18.00
CA PRO A 660 15.88 10.92 -18.33
C PRO A 660 16.65 9.96 -17.40
N GLY A 661 16.04 8.81 -17.08
CA GLY A 661 16.74 7.75 -16.36
C GLY A 661 17.75 7.05 -17.28
N ARG A 662 18.86 6.54 -16.72
CA ARG A 662 19.87 5.83 -17.53
C ARG A 662 19.35 4.44 -17.93
N ARG A 663 19.64 4.02 -19.17
CA ARG A 663 19.32 2.68 -19.68
C ARG A 663 20.28 1.61 -19.16
N ASP A 664 21.55 1.97 -18.94
CA ASP A 664 22.62 1.03 -18.60
C ASP A 664 22.76 0.79 -17.08
N GLY A 665 21.63 0.70 -16.38
CA GLY A 665 21.66 0.26 -14.99
C GLY A 665 22.11 -1.20 -14.91
N PHE A 666 22.89 -1.54 -13.89
CA PHE A 666 23.11 -2.94 -13.54
C PHE A 666 21.98 -3.37 -12.61
N TRP A 667 21.06 -4.18 -13.13
CA TRP A 667 19.98 -4.81 -12.35
C TRP A 667 20.26 -6.27 -12.01
N ASP A 668 21.32 -6.86 -12.57
CA ASP A 668 21.86 -8.12 -12.12
C ASP A 668 22.19 -7.95 -10.62
N PHE A 669 21.54 -8.73 -9.77
CA PHE A 669 21.71 -8.78 -8.31
C PHE A 669 21.00 -7.69 -7.46
N ILE A 670 19.71 -7.45 -7.69
CA ILE A 670 18.78 -7.11 -6.59
C ILE A 670 18.00 -8.38 -6.20
N ALA A 671 18.72 -9.48 -5.96
CA ALA A 671 18.22 -10.53 -5.09
C ALA A 671 18.48 -10.05 -3.66
N LEU A 672 17.48 -9.40 -3.03
CA LEU A 672 17.42 -9.49 -1.58
C LEU A 672 16.97 -10.90 -1.24
N GLU A 673 17.91 -11.86 -1.30
CA GLU A 673 18.02 -12.73 -0.14
C GLU A 673 18.21 -11.80 1.05
N VAL A 674 17.37 -11.97 2.07
CA VAL A 674 17.31 -11.15 3.28
C VAL A 674 18.71 -11.05 3.91
N ILE A 675 19.50 -10.05 3.52
CA ILE A 675 20.74 -9.65 4.17
C ILE A 675 20.46 -8.25 4.71
N GLY A 676 19.99 -8.17 5.95
CA GLY A 676 19.74 -6.86 6.55
C GLY A 676 18.87 -6.78 7.80
N MET A 677 18.56 -7.87 8.49
CA MET A 677 17.92 -7.82 9.82
C MET A 677 18.82 -8.40 10.93
N LYS A 678 20.14 -8.40 10.74
CA LYS A 678 21.08 -8.92 11.74
C LYS A 678 21.54 -7.93 12.82
N ASN A 679 21.19 -6.65 12.82
CA ASN A 679 21.70 -5.70 13.83
C ASN A 679 20.83 -4.44 14.05
N ALA A 680 19.50 -4.54 14.07
CA ALA A 680 18.64 -3.43 14.50
C ALA A 680 17.25 -3.87 14.95
N VAL A 681 17.16 -4.60 16.07
CA VAL A 681 16.05 -4.59 17.03
C VAL A 681 16.65 -4.76 18.41
#